data_AF-A0A5M6ACG4-F1
#
_entry.id   AF-A0A5M6ACG4-F1
#
_cell.length_a   1.000
_cell.length_b   1.000
_cell.length_c   1.000
_cell.angle_alpha   90.00
_cell.angle_beta   90.00
_cell.angle_gamma   90.00
#
_symmetry.space_group_name_H-M   'P 1'
#
loop_
_entity.id
_entity.type
_entity.pdbx_description
1 polymer ?
#
loop_
_entity_poly.entity_id
_entity_poly.type
_entity_poly.pdbx_seq_one_letter_code
_entity_poly.pdbx_strand_id
1 'polypeptide(L)'
;MNKIISKEHFSEKVFKLEIEAPLIARSRKAGHFVIVRVGEKGERMPLTIAAADTVRGTITLVVQEVGLSSTRLCELNEGDYITDVVGPLGQATHIENFGTVVCAGGGVGVAPMLPIVQALKAAGNRVIAVLAGRSKELIILEKEMRESADEVIIMTDDGSYGRKGLVTEGVEEVIKREKVNKCFAIGPAIMMKFVCLLTKKYEIPTDVSLNTIMVDGTGMCGACRITIGGKTKFVCVDGPEFDGHQVDFDEMLKRMGAFKSIEREEMHKLEEDESCKAAPEPTQEVDEKSRNAAWRLELRKAMKPKERTAIPRVEMNELDPEYRSHSRKEEVNQGLTEEQALTEAKRCLDCANPGCMEGCPVGIDIPRFIKNIERGEILEAAKTLKETSALPAVCGRVCPQEKQCESKCIHLKMKEKPVAIGYLERFAADYERESGQISVPEIKEKNGIKIAVIGSGPAGLSFAGDMAKYGYDVTVFEALHEIGGVLKYGIPEFRLPNKVVDVEIDNLAKMGVNFIKDCIIGKTISVEQLEEEGFKGVFVASGAGLPNFMNIPGENSINILSSNEYLTRVNLMDAASEDSDTPVPFGRNVAVIGGGNTAMDSVRTARRLGAERAMIIYRRSEEEMPARIEEVKHAKEEGVEFLTLHNPIEYIADEQGKVKQVILQKMELGEPDASGRRSPVAIPGATETIDIDLAIVSVGVSPNPIVPSSIPGLEMGRKGTIAVNENMQSSIPTIYAGGDIVRGGATVILAMGDGRKAAASMHEQLSK
;
A
#
# COMPACT_ATOMS: atom_id res chain seq x y z
N MET A 1 -11.03 -20.26 6.55
CA MET A 1 -11.26 -18.81 6.78
C MET A 1 -12.11 -18.26 5.66
N ASN A 2 -12.89 -17.22 5.95
CA ASN A 2 -13.77 -16.47 5.04
C ASN A 2 -14.97 -17.27 4.49
N LYS A 3 -15.27 -18.45 5.03
CA LYS A 3 -16.44 -19.25 4.65
C LYS A 3 -17.74 -18.60 5.11
N ILE A 4 -18.75 -18.55 4.25
CA ILE A 4 -20.13 -18.18 4.61
C ILE A 4 -20.78 -19.34 5.37
N ILE A 5 -21.16 -19.06 6.62
CA ILE A 5 -21.74 -20.01 7.59
C ILE A 5 -23.27 -19.92 7.61
N SER A 6 -23.84 -18.72 7.41
CA SER A 6 -25.28 -18.54 7.16
C SER A 6 -25.59 -17.25 6.37
N LYS A 7 -26.72 -17.24 5.65
CA LYS A 7 -27.20 -16.15 4.80
C LYS A 7 -28.70 -15.89 5.04
N GLU A 8 -29.03 -14.69 5.49
CA GLU A 8 -30.40 -14.26 5.79
C GLU A 8 -30.79 -13.04 4.94
N HIS A 9 -32.01 -13.03 4.39
CA HIS A 9 -32.56 -11.91 3.63
C HIS A 9 -33.40 -11.02 4.54
N PHE A 10 -32.99 -9.77 4.78
CA PHE A 10 -33.79 -8.78 5.51
C PHE A 10 -34.80 -8.07 4.61
N SER A 11 -34.46 -7.88 3.33
CA SER A 11 -35.40 -7.44 2.28
C SER A 11 -34.86 -7.87 0.91
N GLU A 12 -35.58 -7.55 -0.17
CA GLU A 12 -35.19 -7.86 -1.56
C GLU A 12 -33.73 -7.53 -1.89
N LYS A 13 -33.19 -6.45 -1.29
CA LYS A 13 -31.85 -5.92 -1.55
C LYS A 13 -30.94 -5.82 -0.33
N VAL A 14 -31.30 -6.40 0.82
CA VAL A 14 -30.48 -6.34 2.05
C VAL A 14 -30.27 -7.73 2.62
N PHE A 15 -29.00 -8.11 2.72
CA PHE A 15 -28.55 -9.44 3.10
C PHE A 15 -27.70 -9.36 4.36
N LYS A 16 -27.84 -10.36 5.21
CA LYS A 16 -27.04 -10.60 6.42
C LYS A 16 -26.23 -11.87 6.18
N LEU A 17 -24.91 -11.76 6.31
CA LEU A 17 -23.96 -12.86 6.10
C LEU A 17 -23.22 -13.11 7.42
N GLU A 18 -23.24 -14.35 7.90
CA GLU A 18 -22.32 -14.81 8.94
C GLU A 18 -21.14 -15.51 8.29
N ILE A 19 -19.91 -15.07 8.59
CA ILE A 19 -18.70 -15.59 7.96
C ILE A 19 -17.62 -15.97 8.99
N GLU A 20 -16.85 -17.01 8.69
CA GLU A 20 -15.71 -17.49 9.49
C GLU A 20 -14.53 -16.49 9.44
N ALA A 21 -14.28 -15.79 10.55
CA ALA A 21 -13.18 -14.83 10.67
C ALA A 21 -12.65 -14.76 12.12
N PRO A 22 -12.01 -15.83 12.64
CA PRO A 22 -11.76 -15.99 14.08
C PRO A 22 -10.77 -14.99 14.69
N LEU A 23 -9.84 -14.43 13.90
CA LEU A 23 -8.97 -13.34 14.37
C LEU A 23 -9.77 -12.04 14.52
N ILE A 24 -10.62 -11.73 13.54
CA ILE A 24 -11.47 -10.54 13.52
C ILE A 24 -12.54 -10.60 14.62
N ALA A 25 -13.18 -11.76 14.81
CA ALA A 25 -14.18 -11.97 15.84
C ALA A 25 -13.64 -11.68 17.26
N ARG A 26 -12.39 -12.07 17.54
CA ARG A 26 -11.70 -11.85 18.83
C ARG A 26 -11.23 -10.40 19.04
N SER A 27 -10.92 -9.66 17.97
CA SER A 27 -10.32 -8.31 18.03
C SER A 27 -11.29 -7.16 17.76
N ARG A 28 -12.48 -7.42 17.19
CA ARG A 28 -13.47 -6.39 16.84
C ARG A 28 -14.04 -5.68 18.08
N LYS A 29 -14.37 -4.39 17.89
CA LYS A 29 -15.09 -3.53 18.84
C LYS A 29 -16.23 -2.81 18.10
N ALA A 30 -17.05 -2.04 18.80
CA ALA A 30 -18.00 -1.13 18.14
C ALA A 30 -17.23 -0.12 17.24
N GLY A 31 -17.82 0.29 16.11
CA GLY A 31 -17.18 1.14 15.10
C GLY A 31 -16.24 0.40 14.12
N HIS A 32 -15.71 -0.77 14.49
CA HIS A 32 -14.80 -1.52 13.62
C HIS A 32 -15.50 -2.12 12.39
N PHE A 33 -14.84 -2.01 11.23
CA PHE A 33 -15.29 -2.57 9.94
C PHE A 33 -14.28 -3.56 9.34
N VAL A 34 -14.60 -4.16 8.20
CA VAL A 34 -13.69 -4.96 7.36
C VAL A 34 -13.67 -4.43 5.93
N ILE A 35 -12.60 -4.72 5.19
CA ILE A 35 -12.61 -4.67 3.73
C ILE A 35 -12.82 -6.09 3.21
N VAL A 36 -13.69 -6.26 2.21
CA VAL A 36 -13.93 -7.52 1.50
C VAL A 36 -13.58 -7.38 0.02
N ARG A 37 -13.10 -8.46 -0.62
CA ARG A 37 -13.04 -8.61 -2.08
C ARG A 37 -13.71 -9.94 -2.48
N VAL A 38 -14.42 -9.93 -3.61
CA VAL A 38 -15.02 -11.12 -4.23
C VAL A 38 -14.52 -11.23 -5.68
N GLY A 39 -13.81 -12.32 -5.99
CA GLY A 39 -13.09 -12.52 -7.25
C GLY A 39 -11.77 -11.76 -7.30
N GLU A 40 -10.78 -12.28 -8.04
CA GLU A 40 -9.44 -11.69 -8.11
C GLU A 40 -9.44 -10.26 -8.68
N LYS A 41 -10.37 -9.95 -9.59
CA LYS A 41 -10.58 -8.63 -10.19
C LYS A 41 -11.57 -7.72 -9.43
N GLY A 42 -12.13 -8.19 -8.31
CA GLY A 42 -13.13 -7.46 -7.54
C GLY A 42 -12.61 -6.19 -6.84
N GLU A 43 -13.47 -5.19 -6.64
CA GLU A 43 -13.14 -4.02 -5.81
C GLU A 43 -13.04 -4.42 -4.33
N ARG A 44 -12.18 -3.71 -3.58
CA ARG A 44 -12.02 -3.84 -2.13
C ARG A 44 -13.05 -2.96 -1.40
N MET A 45 -14.22 -3.52 -1.08
CA MET A 45 -15.38 -2.82 -0.52
C MET A 45 -15.39 -2.80 1.03
N PRO A 46 -15.64 -1.65 1.71
CA PRO A 46 -15.76 -1.58 3.16
C PRO A 46 -17.17 -1.99 3.66
N LEU A 47 -17.23 -2.90 4.65
CA LEU A 47 -18.46 -3.35 5.32
C LEU A 47 -18.28 -3.37 6.84
N THR A 48 -19.24 -2.82 7.60
CA THR A 48 -19.13 -2.80 9.08
C THR A 48 -19.49 -4.15 9.72
N ILE A 49 -18.80 -4.48 10.82
CA ILE A 49 -19.05 -5.68 11.62
C ILE A 49 -20.28 -5.41 12.51
N ALA A 50 -21.44 -5.94 12.13
CA ALA A 50 -22.68 -5.77 12.89
C ALA A 50 -22.67 -6.59 14.20
N ALA A 51 -22.10 -7.80 14.16
CA ALA A 51 -21.92 -8.67 15.33
C ALA A 51 -20.71 -9.60 15.15
N ALA A 52 -20.31 -10.31 16.21
CA ALA A 52 -19.35 -11.40 16.14
C ALA A 52 -19.50 -12.36 17.33
N ASP A 53 -19.24 -13.64 17.09
CA ASP A 53 -19.20 -14.72 18.07
C ASP A 53 -17.75 -15.22 18.21
N THR A 54 -17.17 -15.04 19.39
CA THR A 54 -15.77 -15.41 19.68
C THR A 54 -15.56 -16.91 19.93
N VAL A 55 -16.64 -17.68 20.14
CA VAL A 55 -16.60 -19.14 20.38
C VAL A 55 -16.76 -19.89 19.06
N ARG A 56 -17.67 -19.43 18.18
CA ARG A 56 -17.82 -19.94 16.81
C ARG A 56 -16.78 -19.37 15.84
N GLY A 57 -16.10 -18.28 16.22
CA GLY A 57 -15.09 -17.61 15.40
C GLY A 57 -15.67 -16.86 14.20
N THR A 58 -16.93 -16.42 14.29
CA THR A 58 -17.65 -15.79 13.18
C THR A 58 -17.85 -14.29 13.39
N ILE A 59 -17.96 -13.55 12.27
CA ILE A 59 -18.44 -12.17 12.24
C ILE A 59 -19.72 -12.09 11.39
N THR A 60 -20.60 -11.14 11.71
CA THR A 60 -21.81 -10.87 10.94
C THR A 60 -21.65 -9.56 10.19
N LEU A 61 -21.81 -9.61 8.87
CA LEU A 61 -21.86 -8.46 7.98
C LEU A 61 -23.32 -8.23 7.54
N VAL A 62 -23.68 -6.98 7.28
CA VAL A 62 -24.93 -6.61 6.60
C VAL A 62 -24.58 -5.78 5.38
N VAL A 63 -25.03 -6.23 4.21
CA VAL A 63 -24.75 -5.60 2.92
C VAL A 63 -26.06 -5.25 2.23
N GLN A 64 -26.07 -4.11 1.53
CA GLN A 64 -27.14 -3.75 0.59
C GLN A 64 -26.62 -3.86 -0.83
N GLU A 65 -27.42 -4.50 -1.69
CA GLU A 65 -27.15 -4.61 -3.11
C GLU A 65 -27.36 -3.24 -3.80
N VAL A 66 -26.27 -2.63 -4.26
CA VAL A 66 -26.26 -1.28 -4.86
C VAL A 66 -25.44 -1.16 -6.16
N GLY A 67 -24.52 -2.09 -6.42
CA GLY A 67 -23.61 -2.10 -7.57
C GLY A 67 -22.70 -3.34 -7.59
N LEU A 68 -21.97 -3.54 -8.69
CA LEU A 68 -21.31 -4.79 -9.10
C LEU A 68 -20.74 -5.66 -7.96
N SER A 69 -19.73 -5.19 -7.22
CA SER A 69 -19.06 -6.02 -6.21
C SER A 69 -19.93 -6.28 -4.96
N SER A 70 -20.98 -5.49 -4.72
CA SER A 70 -22.02 -5.79 -3.73
C SER A 70 -23.01 -6.84 -4.24
N THR A 71 -23.37 -6.82 -5.52
CA THR A 71 -24.20 -7.86 -6.15
C THR A 71 -23.46 -9.21 -6.13
N ARG A 72 -22.20 -9.27 -6.56
CA ARG A 72 -21.37 -10.50 -6.48
C ARG A 72 -21.28 -11.08 -5.07
N LEU A 73 -21.19 -10.23 -4.04
CA LEU A 73 -21.22 -10.70 -2.64
C LEU A 73 -22.59 -11.22 -2.21
N CYS A 74 -23.69 -10.64 -2.71
CA CYS A 74 -25.05 -11.09 -2.46
C CYS A 74 -25.43 -12.37 -3.25
N GLU A 75 -24.71 -12.69 -4.32
CA GLU A 75 -24.85 -13.92 -5.11
C GLU A 75 -24.25 -15.14 -4.42
N LEU A 76 -23.15 -14.99 -3.64
CA LEU A 76 -22.54 -16.07 -2.85
C LEU A 76 -23.50 -16.66 -1.81
N ASN A 77 -23.41 -17.97 -1.56
CA ASN A 77 -24.37 -18.76 -0.78
C ASN A 77 -23.76 -19.38 0.48
N GLU A 78 -24.59 -20.01 1.31
CA GLU A 78 -24.11 -20.78 2.46
C GLU A 78 -23.23 -21.94 1.99
N GLY A 79 -21.97 -21.97 2.45
CA GLY A 79 -20.96 -22.91 1.96
C GLY A 79 -19.84 -22.28 1.15
N ASP A 80 -20.09 -21.15 0.49
CA ASP A 80 -19.13 -20.44 -0.36
C ASP A 80 -18.12 -19.64 0.47
N TYR A 81 -17.13 -19.02 -0.19
CA TYR A 81 -16.04 -18.28 0.45
C TYR A 81 -15.90 -16.89 -0.14
N ILE A 82 -15.74 -15.88 0.71
CA ILE A 82 -15.32 -14.54 0.29
C ILE A 82 -13.80 -14.58 0.04
N THR A 83 -13.35 -14.10 -1.12
CA THR A 83 -11.96 -14.24 -1.58
C THR A 83 -10.96 -13.68 -0.57
N ASP A 84 -11.13 -12.42 -0.17
CA ASP A 84 -10.29 -11.78 0.84
C ASP A 84 -11.16 -11.00 1.84
N VAL A 85 -10.80 -11.05 3.13
CA VAL A 85 -11.46 -10.33 4.22
C VAL A 85 -10.39 -9.85 5.20
N VAL A 86 -10.16 -8.54 5.26
CA VAL A 86 -9.18 -7.93 6.18
C VAL A 86 -9.85 -7.05 7.23
N GLY A 87 -9.40 -7.18 8.48
CA GLY A 87 -9.76 -6.28 9.57
C GLY A 87 -9.46 -6.87 10.95
N PRO A 88 -10.03 -6.31 12.02
CA PRO A 88 -10.90 -5.13 12.02
C PRO A 88 -10.14 -3.85 11.64
N LEU A 89 -10.86 -2.89 11.06
CA LEU A 89 -10.34 -1.62 10.55
C LEU A 89 -11.00 -0.43 11.25
N GLY A 90 -10.39 0.74 11.09
CA GLY A 90 -10.77 1.94 11.83
C GLY A 90 -10.31 1.91 13.29
N GLN A 91 -10.76 2.90 14.05
CA GLN A 91 -10.72 2.96 15.50
C GLN A 91 -12.03 2.45 16.08
N ALA A 92 -11.99 2.02 17.34
CA ALA A 92 -13.21 1.69 18.06
C ALA A 92 -13.94 2.97 18.44
N THR A 93 -15.28 2.95 18.39
CA THR A 93 -16.12 4.04 18.89
C THR A 93 -15.75 4.35 20.34
N HIS A 94 -15.67 5.64 20.69
CA HIS A 94 -15.47 6.05 22.08
C HIS A 94 -16.75 5.82 22.90
N ILE A 95 -16.65 5.01 23.96
CA ILE A 95 -17.78 4.57 24.78
C ILE A 95 -17.49 4.86 26.25
N GLU A 96 -18.31 5.72 26.85
CA GLU A 96 -18.35 6.00 28.29
C GLU A 96 -19.81 6.24 28.73
N ASN A 97 -20.04 6.57 30.00
CA ASN A 97 -21.37 6.95 30.47
C ASN A 97 -21.59 8.46 30.31
N PHE A 98 -22.18 8.84 29.18
CA PHE A 98 -22.56 10.22 28.85
C PHE A 98 -23.86 10.66 29.55
N GLY A 99 -24.72 9.71 29.95
CA GLY A 99 -26.08 9.96 30.46
C GLY A 99 -27.14 9.51 29.46
N THR A 100 -27.94 10.43 28.92
CA THR A 100 -28.93 10.14 27.86
C THR A 100 -28.30 10.32 26.48
N VAL A 101 -28.38 9.29 25.64
CA VAL A 101 -27.76 9.25 24.31
C VAL A 101 -28.81 8.94 23.24
N VAL A 102 -28.81 9.72 22.15
CA VAL A 102 -29.70 9.52 21.00
C VAL A 102 -28.93 8.95 19.81
N CYS A 103 -29.35 7.79 19.32
CA CYS A 103 -28.72 7.08 18.21
C CYS A 103 -29.63 7.15 16.96
N ALA A 104 -29.28 8.00 15.99
CA ALA A 104 -30.06 8.31 14.80
C ALA A 104 -29.60 7.49 13.58
N GLY A 105 -30.26 6.35 13.34
CA GLY A 105 -29.88 5.35 12.34
C GLY A 105 -30.67 5.45 11.05
N GLY A 106 -30.02 5.29 9.89
CA GLY A 106 -30.66 5.37 8.56
C GLY A 106 -30.33 4.19 7.64
N GLY A 107 -31.34 3.40 7.27
CA GLY A 107 -31.19 2.24 6.37
C GLY A 107 -30.13 1.25 6.84
N VAL A 108 -29.20 0.85 5.96
CA VAL A 108 -28.05 0.01 6.37
C VAL A 108 -27.16 0.62 7.45
N GLY A 109 -27.21 1.93 7.70
CA GLY A 109 -26.55 2.59 8.83
C GLY A 109 -27.04 2.13 10.22
N VAL A 110 -28.13 1.36 10.29
CA VAL A 110 -28.57 0.70 11.52
C VAL A 110 -27.65 -0.48 11.91
N ALA A 111 -27.02 -1.15 10.94
CA ALA A 111 -26.09 -2.26 11.19
C ALA A 111 -24.79 -1.87 11.95
N PRO A 112 -24.04 -0.81 11.57
CA PRO A 112 -22.95 -0.27 12.39
C PRO A 112 -23.44 0.34 13.71
N MET A 113 -24.68 0.82 13.78
CA MET A 113 -25.25 1.42 14.98
C MET A 113 -25.58 0.40 16.08
N LEU A 114 -25.99 -0.82 15.73
CA LEU A 114 -26.36 -1.86 16.70
C LEU A 114 -25.25 -2.18 17.73
N PRO A 115 -24.00 -2.48 17.36
CA PRO A 115 -22.93 -2.71 18.34
C PRO A 115 -22.57 -1.46 19.15
N ILE A 116 -22.78 -0.24 18.61
CA ILE A 116 -22.58 1.02 19.35
C ILE A 116 -23.67 1.19 20.41
N VAL A 117 -24.94 0.96 20.07
CA VAL A 117 -26.06 0.99 21.02
C VAL A 117 -25.86 -0.04 22.14
N GLN A 118 -25.44 -1.25 21.80
CA GLN A 118 -25.12 -2.31 22.78
C GLN A 118 -23.98 -1.89 23.73
N ALA A 119 -22.90 -1.29 23.19
CA ALA A 119 -21.77 -0.83 24.00
C ALA A 119 -22.16 0.36 24.90
N LEU A 120 -22.89 1.35 24.39
CA LEU A 120 -23.43 2.46 25.16
C LEU A 120 -24.35 1.96 26.29
N LYS A 121 -25.21 0.97 26.00
CA LYS A 121 -26.11 0.40 27.00
C LYS A 121 -25.37 -0.36 28.09
N ALA A 122 -24.35 -1.14 27.72
CA ALA A 122 -23.45 -1.82 28.66
C ALA A 122 -22.65 -0.84 29.55
N ALA A 123 -22.29 0.34 29.03
CA ALA A 123 -21.68 1.43 29.80
C ALA A 123 -22.66 2.17 30.75
N GLY A 124 -23.93 1.79 30.77
CA GLY A 124 -24.94 2.33 31.69
C GLY A 124 -25.61 3.62 31.22
N ASN A 125 -25.57 3.94 29.93
CA ASN A 125 -26.33 5.06 29.36
C ASN A 125 -27.84 4.73 29.29
N ARG A 126 -28.68 5.77 29.28
CA ARG A 126 -30.04 5.69 28.71
C ARG A 126 -29.93 5.89 27.21
N VAL A 127 -30.25 4.87 26.41
CA VAL A 127 -30.04 4.87 24.96
C VAL A 127 -31.38 4.87 24.24
N ILE A 128 -31.61 5.88 23.40
CA ILE A 128 -32.84 6.08 22.63
C ILE A 128 -32.47 6.00 21.15
N ALA A 129 -32.93 4.96 20.46
CA ALA A 129 -32.70 4.81 19.02
C ALA A 129 -33.83 5.47 18.22
N VAL A 130 -33.47 6.23 17.19
CA VAL A 130 -34.38 6.77 16.18
C VAL A 130 -33.98 6.18 14.84
N LEU A 131 -34.73 5.19 14.37
CA LEU A 131 -34.45 4.48 13.12
C LEU A 131 -35.29 5.05 11.99
N ALA A 132 -34.68 5.31 10.84
CA ALA A 132 -35.33 5.92 9.69
C ALA A 132 -35.05 5.17 8.37
N GLY A 133 -36.04 5.19 7.48
CA GLY A 133 -35.95 4.65 6.14
C GLY A 133 -37.00 5.30 5.22
N ARG A 134 -36.78 5.27 3.90
CA ARG A 134 -37.73 5.88 2.95
C ARG A 134 -39.11 5.19 2.97
N SER A 135 -39.12 3.91 3.30
CA SER A 135 -40.29 3.05 3.48
C SER A 135 -39.96 1.92 4.45
N LYS A 136 -40.98 1.15 4.86
CA LYS A 136 -40.89 -0.01 5.76
C LYS A 136 -39.79 -1.00 5.38
N GLU A 137 -39.64 -1.31 4.09
CA GLU A 137 -38.69 -2.31 3.56
C GLU A 137 -37.20 -1.96 3.79
N LEU A 138 -36.92 -0.75 4.29
CA LEU A 138 -35.59 -0.25 4.63
C LEU A 138 -35.36 -0.13 6.14
N ILE A 139 -36.33 -0.52 6.97
CA ILE A 139 -36.18 -0.61 8.44
C ILE A 139 -35.65 -2.01 8.78
N ILE A 140 -34.34 -2.10 9.03
CA ILE A 140 -33.66 -3.34 9.40
C ILE A 140 -33.32 -3.37 10.90
N LEU A 141 -33.07 -4.57 11.45
CA LEU A 141 -32.58 -4.79 12.82
C LEU A 141 -33.43 -4.16 13.94
N GLU A 142 -34.71 -3.87 13.68
CA GLU A 142 -35.60 -3.26 14.67
C GLU A 142 -35.72 -4.10 15.94
N LYS A 143 -35.82 -5.42 15.81
CA LYS A 143 -35.96 -6.35 16.93
C LYS A 143 -34.71 -6.28 17.82
N GLU A 144 -33.54 -6.47 17.23
CA GLU A 144 -32.25 -6.43 17.92
C GLU A 144 -31.99 -5.06 18.55
N MET A 145 -32.45 -3.98 17.92
CA MET A 145 -32.39 -2.64 18.49
C MET A 145 -33.36 -2.44 19.67
N ARG A 146 -34.57 -2.99 19.61
CA ARG A 146 -35.55 -2.99 20.72
C ARG A 146 -35.09 -3.87 21.89
N GLU A 147 -34.27 -4.88 21.64
CA GLU A 147 -33.61 -5.69 22.66
C GLU A 147 -32.37 -4.99 23.25
N SER A 148 -31.80 -3.99 22.57
CA SER A 148 -30.54 -3.31 22.95
C SER A 148 -30.69 -1.87 23.49
N ALA A 149 -31.80 -1.18 23.23
CA ALA A 149 -32.06 0.21 23.62
C ALA A 149 -33.17 0.32 24.68
N ASP A 150 -33.22 1.45 25.42
CA ASP A 150 -34.34 1.75 26.33
C ASP A 150 -35.63 2.12 25.59
N GLU A 151 -35.48 2.64 24.37
CA GLU A 151 -36.58 3.12 23.54
C GLU A 151 -36.17 3.11 22.07
N VAL A 152 -37.10 2.73 21.18
CA VAL A 152 -36.88 2.74 19.73
C VAL A 152 -38.07 3.41 19.03
N ILE A 153 -37.79 4.57 18.44
CA ILE A 153 -38.70 5.37 17.59
C ILE A 153 -38.43 4.99 16.14
N ILE A 154 -39.49 4.70 15.37
CA ILE A 154 -39.41 4.38 13.94
C ILE A 154 -40.01 5.53 13.13
N MET A 155 -39.24 6.04 12.17
CA MET A 155 -39.62 7.10 11.24
C MET A 155 -39.61 6.56 9.80
N THR A 156 -40.59 6.92 8.98
CA THR A 156 -40.56 6.68 7.52
C THR A 156 -40.92 7.92 6.72
N ASP A 157 -40.20 8.18 5.63
CA ASP A 157 -40.43 9.35 4.77
C ASP A 157 -41.84 9.29 4.11
N ASP A 158 -42.25 8.09 3.68
CA ASP A 158 -43.56 7.86 3.07
C ASP A 158 -44.70 7.72 4.10
N GLY A 159 -44.40 7.31 5.33
CA GLY A 159 -45.39 7.00 6.39
C GLY A 159 -45.91 5.56 6.35
N SER A 160 -45.25 4.65 5.63
CA SER A 160 -45.64 3.24 5.52
C SER A 160 -45.48 2.44 6.81
N TYR A 161 -44.63 2.89 7.74
CA TYR A 161 -44.42 2.24 9.04
C TYR A 161 -43.89 3.21 10.10
N GLY A 162 -44.19 2.94 11.38
CA GLY A 162 -43.84 3.84 12.48
C GLY A 162 -44.59 5.18 12.39
N ARG A 163 -43.85 6.28 12.39
CA ARG A 163 -44.35 7.65 12.22
C ARG A 163 -43.89 8.22 10.88
N LYS A 164 -44.73 9.01 10.22
CA LYS A 164 -44.32 9.74 9.02
C LYS A 164 -43.43 10.93 9.39
N GLY A 165 -42.26 11.05 8.77
CA GLY A 165 -41.32 12.16 8.97
C GLY A 165 -39.85 11.71 8.85
N LEU A 166 -38.94 12.68 8.86
CA LEU A 166 -37.49 12.46 8.79
C LEU A 166 -36.90 12.08 10.16
N VAL A 167 -35.72 11.45 10.17
CA VAL A 167 -35.01 11.10 11.43
C VAL A 167 -34.81 12.31 12.35
N THR A 168 -34.62 13.51 11.77
CA THR A 168 -34.43 14.76 12.51
C THR A 168 -35.66 15.15 13.33
N GLU A 169 -36.87 14.80 12.90
CA GLU A 169 -38.10 15.09 13.64
C GLU A 169 -38.18 14.20 14.89
N GLY A 170 -37.88 12.90 14.75
CA GLY A 170 -37.81 11.97 15.89
C GLY A 170 -36.67 12.31 16.86
N VAL A 171 -35.51 12.75 16.37
CA VAL A 171 -34.40 13.24 17.21
C VAL A 171 -34.80 14.53 17.96
N GLU A 172 -35.45 15.49 17.28
CA GLU A 172 -35.85 16.74 17.91
C GLU A 172 -36.98 16.55 18.93
N GLU A 173 -37.90 15.59 18.72
CA GLU A 173 -38.91 15.21 19.72
C GLU A 173 -38.25 14.76 21.03
N VAL A 174 -37.22 13.92 20.97
CA VAL A 174 -36.49 13.46 22.16
C VAL A 174 -35.77 14.62 22.85
N ILE A 175 -35.10 15.49 22.09
CA ILE A 175 -34.40 16.69 22.62
C ILE A 175 -35.38 17.65 23.31
N LYS A 176 -36.61 17.78 22.79
CA LYS A 176 -37.67 18.61 23.39
C LYS A 176 -38.34 17.95 24.60
N ARG A 177 -38.23 16.63 24.74
CA ARG A 177 -38.86 15.83 25.80
C ARG A 177 -37.96 15.65 27.02
N GLU A 178 -36.67 15.41 26.81
CA GLU A 178 -35.70 15.14 27.88
C GLU A 178 -34.29 15.63 27.52
N LYS A 179 -33.44 15.84 28.54
CA LYS A 179 -32.06 16.25 28.31
C LYS A 179 -31.30 15.14 27.58
N VAL A 180 -30.77 15.45 26.41
CA VAL A 180 -29.81 14.62 25.66
C VAL A 180 -28.40 15.12 25.95
N ASN A 181 -27.46 14.21 26.23
CA ASN A 181 -26.06 14.51 26.52
C ASN A 181 -25.14 14.33 25.31
N LYS A 182 -25.48 13.40 24.42
CA LYS A 182 -24.67 12.98 23.27
C LYS A 182 -25.59 12.46 22.16
N CYS A 183 -25.21 12.66 20.90
CA CYS A 183 -25.84 12.02 19.75
C CYS A 183 -24.82 11.21 18.94
N PHE A 184 -25.26 10.10 18.36
CA PHE A 184 -24.55 9.36 17.32
C PHE A 184 -25.47 9.26 16.10
N ALA A 185 -25.01 9.64 14.91
CA ALA A 185 -25.82 9.56 13.69
C ALA A 185 -25.09 8.75 12.60
N ILE A 186 -25.75 7.72 12.05
CA ILE A 186 -25.13 6.79 11.10
C ILE A 186 -26.13 6.38 10.03
N GLY A 187 -25.78 6.58 8.76
CA GLY A 187 -26.67 6.34 7.63
C GLY A 187 -26.23 7.14 6.39
N PRO A 188 -27.16 7.52 5.50
CA PRO A 188 -26.85 8.36 4.35
C PRO A 188 -26.16 9.68 4.76
N ALA A 189 -25.10 10.09 4.08
CA ALA A 189 -24.32 11.28 4.44
C ALA A 189 -25.18 12.56 4.54
N ILE A 190 -26.21 12.70 3.70
CA ILE A 190 -27.17 13.81 3.77
C ILE A 190 -28.04 13.78 5.04
N MET A 191 -28.39 12.58 5.54
CA MET A 191 -29.10 12.42 6.80
C MET A 191 -28.21 12.83 7.98
N MET A 192 -26.96 12.37 7.99
CA MET A 192 -25.97 12.72 9.01
C MET A 192 -25.72 14.24 9.04
N LYS A 193 -25.60 14.89 7.86
CA LYS A 193 -25.50 16.35 7.74
C LYS A 193 -26.67 17.07 8.43
N PHE A 194 -27.91 16.65 8.17
CA PHE A 194 -29.07 17.31 8.76
C PHE A 194 -29.25 17.01 10.26
N VAL A 195 -28.86 15.84 10.76
CA VAL A 195 -28.80 15.58 12.21
C VAL A 195 -27.75 16.47 12.88
N CYS A 196 -26.56 16.64 12.29
CA CYS A 196 -25.54 17.55 12.82
C CYS A 196 -26.00 19.01 12.82
N LEU A 197 -26.66 19.47 11.75
CA LEU A 197 -27.26 20.81 11.67
C LEU A 197 -28.43 21.00 12.65
N LEU A 198 -29.09 19.93 13.09
CA LEU A 198 -30.09 19.96 14.15
C LEU A 198 -29.43 20.07 15.52
N THR A 199 -28.58 19.11 15.88
CA THR A 199 -27.97 19.02 17.22
C THR A 199 -27.08 20.21 17.55
N LYS A 200 -26.43 20.82 16.55
CA LYS A 200 -25.65 22.06 16.69
C LYS A 200 -26.49 23.28 17.12
N LYS A 201 -27.80 23.29 16.86
CA LYS A 201 -28.73 24.34 17.38
C LYS A 201 -29.05 24.17 18.86
N TYR A 202 -28.89 22.96 19.39
CA TYR A 202 -29.16 22.57 20.77
C TYR A 202 -27.87 22.32 21.57
N GLU A 203 -26.70 22.66 21.00
CA GLU A 203 -25.36 22.48 21.59
C GLU A 203 -25.02 21.04 22.01
N ILE A 204 -25.65 20.04 21.37
CA ILE A 204 -25.44 18.61 21.68
C ILE A 204 -24.24 18.06 20.88
N PRO A 205 -23.16 17.57 21.54
CA PRO A 205 -22.06 16.91 20.86
C PRO A 205 -22.54 15.71 20.05
N THR A 206 -22.11 15.59 18.80
CA THR A 206 -22.64 14.62 17.84
C THR A 206 -21.52 13.95 17.06
N ASP A 207 -21.41 12.63 17.18
CA ASP A 207 -20.46 11.86 16.39
C ASP A 207 -21.18 11.23 15.18
N VAL A 208 -20.47 11.11 14.07
CA VAL A 208 -20.95 10.49 12.84
C VAL A 208 -19.98 9.41 12.38
N SER A 209 -20.50 8.24 12.05
CA SER A 209 -19.70 7.15 11.47
C SER A 209 -19.71 7.28 9.96
N LEU A 210 -18.58 7.65 9.38
CA LEU A 210 -18.45 7.96 7.95
C LEU A 210 -18.11 6.72 7.13
N ASN A 211 -18.82 6.54 6.02
CA ASN A 211 -18.39 5.62 4.94
C ASN A 211 -18.00 6.44 3.70
N THR A 212 -16.81 6.18 3.18
CA THR A 212 -16.17 6.86 2.04
C THR A 212 -15.45 5.84 1.19
N ILE A 213 -15.13 6.18 -0.07
CA ILE A 213 -14.33 5.32 -0.96
C ILE A 213 -13.03 4.87 -0.27
N MET A 214 -12.78 3.56 -0.21
CA MET A 214 -11.56 2.96 0.34
C MET A 214 -10.97 1.99 -0.69
N VAL A 215 -9.64 1.83 -0.71
CA VAL A 215 -8.97 0.83 -1.57
C VAL A 215 -8.20 -0.18 -0.71
N ASP A 216 -7.42 0.29 0.27
CA ASP A 216 -6.66 -0.59 1.16
C ASP A 216 -7.40 -0.98 2.44
N GLY A 217 -8.09 -0.03 3.08
CA GLY A 217 -8.57 -0.12 4.47
C GLY A 217 -7.57 0.34 5.53
N THR A 218 -6.36 0.75 5.14
CA THR A 218 -5.22 1.05 6.03
C THR A 218 -4.62 2.46 5.84
N GLY A 219 -5.15 3.24 4.89
CA GLY A 219 -4.86 4.66 4.71
C GLY A 219 -3.64 4.97 3.83
N MET A 220 -2.96 3.95 3.32
CA MET A 220 -1.76 4.08 2.48
C MET A 220 -2.05 4.67 1.09
N CYS A 221 -3.27 4.47 0.57
CA CYS A 221 -3.76 5.08 -0.65
C CYS A 221 -4.18 6.56 -0.45
N GLY A 222 -4.87 6.87 0.65
CA GLY A 222 -5.48 8.19 0.87
C GLY A 222 -6.76 8.46 0.03
N ALA A 223 -7.40 7.44 -0.51
CA ALA A 223 -8.69 7.56 -1.22
C ALA A 223 -9.82 8.07 -0.29
N CYS A 224 -9.86 7.50 0.92
CA CYS A 224 -10.82 7.75 1.99
C CYS A 224 -10.66 9.10 2.70
N ARG A 225 -9.92 10.04 2.09
CA ARG A 225 -9.61 11.32 2.70
C ARG A 225 -10.80 12.28 2.64
N ILE A 226 -10.95 13.06 3.70
CA ILE A 226 -11.99 14.07 3.89
C ILE A 226 -11.48 15.24 4.75
N THR A 227 -11.97 16.45 4.51
CA THR A 227 -11.75 17.61 5.39
C THR A 227 -12.57 17.50 6.68
N ILE A 228 -11.87 17.43 7.82
CA ILE A 228 -12.42 17.50 9.19
C ILE A 228 -11.77 18.69 9.90
N GLY A 229 -12.55 19.67 10.34
CA GLY A 229 -12.04 20.81 11.12
C GLY A 229 -10.97 21.63 10.37
N GLY A 230 -11.07 21.71 9.04
CA GLY A 230 -10.08 22.37 8.17
C GLY A 230 -8.78 21.59 7.96
N LYS A 231 -8.76 20.28 8.23
CA LYS A 231 -7.59 19.40 8.00
C LYS A 231 -8.01 18.12 7.30
N THR A 232 -7.19 17.64 6.37
CA THR A 232 -7.39 16.33 5.74
C THR A 232 -7.20 15.20 6.76
N LYS A 233 -8.17 14.28 6.83
CA LYS A 233 -8.18 13.08 7.68
C LYS A 233 -8.51 11.83 6.86
N PHE A 234 -8.08 10.66 7.32
CA PHE A 234 -8.27 9.37 6.63
C PHE A 234 -9.31 8.52 7.35
N VAL A 235 -10.51 8.33 6.77
CA VAL A 235 -11.64 7.67 7.47
C VAL A 235 -11.30 6.26 7.97
N CYS A 236 -10.45 5.50 7.28
CA CYS A 236 -10.08 4.14 7.69
C CYS A 236 -9.01 4.03 8.79
N VAL A 237 -8.36 5.13 9.18
CA VAL A 237 -7.29 5.14 10.22
C VAL A 237 -7.60 6.14 11.34
N ASP A 238 -8.12 7.32 11.01
CA ASP A 238 -8.56 8.33 11.98
C ASP A 238 -9.99 8.09 12.49
N GLY A 239 -10.84 7.47 11.67
CA GLY A 239 -12.27 7.21 11.96
C GLY A 239 -12.59 5.71 12.11
N PRO A 240 -13.82 5.25 11.81
CA PRO A 240 -14.83 5.93 11.00
C PRO A 240 -15.65 6.99 11.74
N GLU A 241 -15.66 7.00 13.08
CA GLU A 241 -16.35 8.04 13.85
C GLU A 241 -15.56 9.37 13.91
N PHE A 242 -16.24 10.48 13.63
CA PHE A 242 -15.73 11.85 13.77
C PHE A 242 -16.77 12.79 14.41
N ASP A 243 -16.32 13.92 14.95
CA ASP A 243 -17.18 15.04 15.35
C ASP A 243 -17.93 15.58 14.11
N GLY A 244 -19.23 15.28 14.04
CA GLY A 244 -20.10 15.66 12.93
C GLY A 244 -20.32 17.16 12.79
N HIS A 245 -19.95 17.98 13.76
CA HIS A 245 -20.00 19.44 13.66
C HIS A 245 -18.77 20.03 12.94
N GLN A 246 -17.76 19.20 12.64
CA GLN A 246 -16.50 19.53 11.95
C GLN A 246 -16.34 18.90 10.56
N VAL A 247 -17.24 18.02 10.13
CA VAL A 247 -17.18 17.31 8.83
C VAL A 247 -17.59 18.22 7.67
N ASP A 248 -16.80 18.29 6.60
CA ASP A 248 -17.26 18.84 5.33
C ASP A 248 -18.11 17.80 4.57
N PHE A 249 -19.42 17.82 4.84
CA PHE A 249 -20.38 16.96 4.17
C PHE A 249 -20.58 17.28 2.68
N ASP A 250 -20.26 18.50 2.22
CA ASP A 250 -20.46 18.87 0.81
C ASP A 250 -19.26 18.44 -0.05
N GLU A 251 -18.05 18.47 0.50
CA GLU A 251 -16.89 17.74 -0.04
C GLU A 251 -17.18 16.23 -0.09
N MET A 252 -17.66 15.64 1.01
CA MET A 252 -17.99 14.21 1.11
C MET A 252 -18.99 13.77 0.04
N LEU A 253 -20.14 14.48 -0.07
CA LEU A 253 -21.20 14.14 -1.02
C LEU A 253 -20.74 14.26 -2.48
N LYS A 254 -19.85 15.20 -2.79
CA LYS A 254 -19.21 15.31 -4.11
C LYS A 254 -18.25 14.14 -4.36
N ARG A 255 -17.34 13.84 -3.42
CA ARG A 255 -16.37 12.73 -3.55
C ARG A 255 -17.08 11.38 -3.71
N MET A 256 -18.16 11.12 -2.98
CA MET A 256 -19.05 9.96 -3.15
C MET A 256 -19.85 9.94 -4.47
N GLY A 257 -19.70 10.95 -5.33
CA GLY A 257 -20.26 10.99 -6.68
C GLY A 257 -19.28 10.61 -7.80
N ALA A 258 -17.98 10.52 -7.50
CA ALA A 258 -16.91 10.54 -8.50
C ALA A 258 -16.97 9.45 -9.57
N PHE A 259 -17.38 8.23 -9.20
CA PHE A 259 -17.35 7.05 -10.08
C PHE A 259 -18.73 6.58 -10.57
N LYS A 260 -19.81 7.28 -10.22
CA LYS A 260 -21.22 6.90 -10.50
C LYS A 260 -21.64 6.80 -11.97
N SER A 261 -20.81 7.25 -12.91
CA SER A 261 -20.99 6.95 -14.34
C SER A 261 -20.44 5.57 -14.69
N ILE A 262 -19.20 5.28 -14.27
CA ILE A 262 -18.51 4.01 -14.51
C ILE A 262 -19.24 2.86 -13.79
N GLU A 263 -19.68 3.09 -12.54
CA GLU A 263 -20.52 2.15 -11.78
C GLU A 263 -21.79 1.69 -12.53
N ARG A 264 -22.30 2.49 -13.47
CA ARG A 264 -23.50 2.14 -14.27
C ARG A 264 -23.17 1.42 -15.57
N GLU A 265 -21.97 1.62 -16.10
CA GLU A 265 -21.50 1.01 -17.35
C GLU A 265 -21.04 -0.43 -17.08
N GLU A 266 -20.40 -0.68 -15.94
CA GLU A 266 -19.91 -2.01 -15.53
C GLU A 266 -21.00 -2.99 -15.04
N MET A 267 -22.22 -2.52 -14.76
CA MET A 267 -23.37 -3.39 -14.43
C MET A 267 -23.83 -4.31 -15.58
N HIS A 268 -23.15 -4.27 -16.73
CA HIS A 268 -23.47 -5.03 -17.94
C HIS A 268 -22.48 -6.17 -18.27
N LYS A 269 -21.48 -6.48 -17.42
CA LYS A 269 -20.44 -7.50 -17.69
C LYS A 269 -20.33 -8.57 -16.60
N LEU A 270 -20.80 -9.80 -16.87
CA LEU A 270 -20.58 -11.00 -16.04
C LEU A 270 -20.65 -12.28 -16.92
N GLU A 271 -19.56 -13.05 -17.06
CA GLU A 271 -19.52 -14.53 -17.30
C GLU A 271 -18.06 -15.09 -17.46
N GLU A 272 -17.78 -16.24 -16.79
CA GLU A 272 -16.79 -17.35 -17.01
C GLU A 272 -15.24 -17.13 -17.23
N ASP A 273 -14.24 -17.95 -16.81
CA ASP A 273 -14.01 -19.08 -15.84
C ASP A 273 -12.52 -19.63 -15.97
N GLU A 274 -12.03 -20.47 -15.01
CA GLU A 274 -10.92 -21.51 -14.95
C GLU A 274 -9.59 -21.51 -15.82
N SER A 275 -8.55 -22.37 -15.65
CA SER A 275 -7.72 -22.95 -14.53
C SER A 275 -6.53 -23.83 -15.05
N CYS A 276 -5.42 -24.13 -14.29
CA CYS A 276 -4.55 -25.38 -14.31
C CYS A 276 -3.10 -25.30 -13.68
N LYS A 277 -2.27 -26.39 -13.74
CA LYS A 277 -1.02 -26.71 -12.92
C LYS A 277 0.21 -27.18 -13.80
N ALA A 278 1.42 -27.65 -13.40
CA ALA A 278 1.99 -28.35 -12.20
C ALA A 278 3.58 -28.25 -12.00
N ALA A 279 4.34 -29.37 -11.80
CA ALA A 279 5.76 -29.50 -11.31
C ALA A 279 6.61 -30.57 -12.11
N PRO A 280 7.87 -31.08 -11.80
CA PRO A 280 8.82 -30.99 -10.64
C PRO A 280 10.34 -30.75 -11.03
N GLU A 281 11.35 -31.60 -10.71
CA GLU A 281 12.40 -31.46 -9.64
C GLU A 281 13.88 -31.66 -10.15
N PRO A 282 14.97 -31.33 -9.38
CA PRO A 282 16.38 -31.22 -9.87
C PRO A 282 17.46 -32.15 -9.22
N THR A 283 18.74 -31.98 -9.61
CA THR A 283 19.96 -32.68 -9.06
C THR A 283 21.13 -31.72 -8.69
N GLN A 284 22.22 -32.21 -8.06
CA GLN A 284 23.30 -31.42 -7.41
C GLN A 284 24.73 -31.72 -7.91
N GLU A 285 25.66 -30.74 -7.80
CA GLU A 285 27.12 -30.96 -7.67
C GLU A 285 27.85 -29.79 -6.92
N VAL A 286 29.20 -29.72 -6.95
CA VAL A 286 30.09 -29.24 -5.84
C VAL A 286 30.70 -27.80 -6.01
N ASP A 287 31.42 -27.30 -4.99
CA ASP A 287 31.80 -25.88 -4.72
C ASP A 287 33.23 -25.43 -5.15
N GLU A 288 33.38 -24.22 -5.72
CA GLU A 288 34.66 -23.53 -6.02
C GLU A 288 34.74 -22.02 -5.62
N LYS A 289 34.12 -21.55 -4.53
CA LYS A 289 33.89 -20.11 -4.22
C LYS A 289 35.10 -19.13 -4.13
N SER A 290 36.36 -19.53 -4.29
CA SER A 290 37.55 -18.71 -3.96
C SER A 290 37.93 -17.62 -5.00
N ARG A 291 38.37 -16.44 -4.53
CA ARG A 291 39.04 -15.41 -5.37
C ARG A 291 40.35 -15.91 -6.01
N ASN A 292 40.95 -16.95 -5.46
CA ASN A 292 42.16 -17.62 -5.97
C ASN A 292 41.86 -18.97 -6.64
N ALA A 293 40.58 -19.28 -6.94
CA ALA A 293 40.24 -20.41 -7.80
C ALA A 293 40.96 -20.29 -9.17
N ALA A 294 41.34 -21.43 -9.74
CA ALA A 294 42.19 -21.49 -10.93
C ALA A 294 41.60 -20.68 -12.10
N TRP A 295 40.29 -20.85 -12.36
CA TRP A 295 39.57 -20.13 -13.41
C TRP A 295 39.61 -18.59 -13.24
N ARG A 296 39.47 -18.04 -12.02
CA ARG A 296 39.63 -16.58 -11.78
C ARG A 296 41.06 -16.10 -12.01
N LEU A 297 42.06 -16.95 -11.73
CA LEU A 297 43.47 -16.63 -12.03
C LEU A 297 43.75 -16.64 -13.53
N GLU A 298 43.09 -17.50 -14.30
CA GLU A 298 43.22 -17.59 -15.75
C GLU A 298 42.52 -16.44 -16.48
N LEU A 299 41.27 -16.12 -16.14
CA LEU A 299 40.55 -14.94 -16.67
C LEU A 299 41.35 -13.64 -16.46
N ARG A 300 41.97 -13.45 -15.29
CA ARG A 300 42.82 -12.29 -14.99
C ARG A 300 44.11 -12.25 -15.82
N LYS A 301 44.64 -13.39 -16.26
CA LYS A 301 45.83 -13.48 -17.14
C LYS A 301 45.47 -13.31 -18.62
N ALA A 302 44.28 -13.74 -19.03
CA ALA A 302 43.85 -13.78 -20.43
C ALA A 302 43.68 -12.40 -21.09
N MET A 303 43.35 -11.35 -20.33
CA MET A 303 43.16 -9.99 -20.85
C MET A 303 43.65 -8.93 -19.86
N LYS A 304 44.52 -8.04 -20.32
CA LYS A 304 45.20 -7.02 -19.48
C LYS A 304 44.25 -5.89 -19.08
N PRO A 305 44.47 -5.21 -17.95
CA PRO A 305 43.61 -4.11 -17.51
C PRO A 305 43.37 -3.02 -18.56
N LYS A 306 44.41 -2.62 -19.33
CA LYS A 306 44.29 -1.61 -20.40
C LYS A 306 43.36 -2.04 -21.54
N GLU A 307 43.33 -3.34 -21.84
CA GLU A 307 42.47 -3.91 -22.88
C GLU A 307 41.01 -3.94 -22.37
N ARG A 308 40.81 -4.32 -21.10
CA ARG A 308 39.49 -4.30 -20.41
C ARG A 308 38.90 -2.89 -20.27
N THR A 309 39.72 -1.86 -20.06
CA THR A 309 39.27 -0.46 -20.00
C THR A 309 38.99 0.17 -21.37
N ALA A 310 39.47 -0.42 -22.46
CA ALA A 310 39.21 0.09 -23.81
C ALA A 310 37.85 -0.38 -24.39
N ILE A 311 37.17 -1.32 -23.71
CA ILE A 311 35.84 -1.78 -24.09
C ILE A 311 34.81 -0.73 -23.63
N PRO A 312 33.97 -0.17 -24.53
CA PRO A 312 32.93 0.79 -24.17
C PRO A 312 31.86 0.15 -23.27
N ARG A 313 31.20 0.94 -22.41
CA ARG A 313 30.05 0.44 -21.62
C ARG A 313 28.93 0.07 -22.59
N VAL A 314 28.41 -1.14 -22.44
CA VAL A 314 27.23 -1.61 -23.15
C VAL A 314 26.02 -0.78 -22.72
N GLU A 315 25.17 -0.42 -23.69
CA GLU A 315 23.95 0.32 -23.45
C GLU A 315 22.77 -0.66 -23.39
N MET A 316 21.76 -0.35 -22.57
CA MET A 316 20.61 -1.22 -22.35
C MET A 316 19.77 -1.29 -23.63
N ASN A 317 19.29 -2.47 -24.02
CA ASN A 317 18.29 -2.57 -25.06
C ASN A 317 16.97 -2.01 -24.51
N GLU A 318 16.36 -1.07 -25.20
CA GLU A 318 15.11 -0.44 -24.81
C GLU A 318 14.04 -0.61 -25.89
N LEU A 319 12.78 -0.65 -25.49
CA LEU A 319 11.65 -0.45 -26.42
C LEU A 319 11.69 0.97 -27.01
N ASP A 320 11.13 1.12 -28.21
CA ASP A 320 10.96 2.41 -28.88
C ASP A 320 10.16 3.39 -28.00
N PRO A 321 10.58 4.67 -27.84
CA PRO A 321 9.92 5.61 -26.95
C PRO A 321 8.46 5.94 -27.28
N GLU A 322 8.08 6.02 -28.55
CA GLU A 322 6.70 6.33 -28.94
C GLU A 322 5.81 5.12 -28.66
N TYR A 323 6.22 3.94 -29.13
CA TYR A 323 5.52 2.67 -28.87
C TYR A 323 5.34 2.40 -27.37
N ARG A 324 6.43 2.46 -26.60
CA ARG A 324 6.41 2.13 -25.17
C ARG A 324 5.63 3.14 -24.34
N SER A 325 5.42 4.36 -24.83
CA SER A 325 4.57 5.36 -24.17
C SER A 325 3.09 4.97 -24.12
N HIS A 326 2.68 3.97 -24.92
CA HIS A 326 1.33 3.43 -24.97
C HIS A 326 1.19 2.00 -24.39
N SER A 327 2.29 1.29 -24.09
CA SER A 327 2.23 -0.06 -23.51
C SER A 327 2.36 -0.05 -21.99
N ARG A 328 1.36 -0.65 -21.29
CA ARG A 328 1.29 -0.70 -19.82
C ARG A 328 2.04 -1.88 -19.19
N LYS A 329 2.12 -3.02 -19.87
CA LYS A 329 2.58 -4.31 -19.31
C LYS A 329 3.95 -4.78 -19.80
N GLU A 330 4.54 -4.12 -20.80
CA GLU A 330 5.86 -4.47 -21.35
C GLU A 330 7.00 -3.69 -20.67
N GLU A 331 8.07 -4.39 -20.26
CA GLU A 331 9.23 -3.77 -19.62
C GLU A 331 10.02 -2.90 -20.61
N VAL A 332 10.19 -1.62 -20.31
CA VAL A 332 10.89 -0.65 -21.18
C VAL A 332 12.34 -1.07 -21.43
N ASN A 333 13.04 -1.51 -20.38
CA ASN A 333 14.36 -2.12 -20.49
C ASN A 333 14.19 -3.60 -20.87
N GLN A 334 14.65 -3.99 -22.04
CA GLN A 334 14.54 -5.36 -22.58
C GLN A 334 15.63 -6.32 -22.06
N GLY A 335 16.62 -5.81 -21.31
CA GLY A 335 17.75 -6.59 -20.79
C GLY A 335 18.94 -6.63 -21.75
N LEU A 336 20.01 -7.32 -21.37
CA LEU A 336 21.17 -7.55 -22.23
C LEU A 336 21.06 -8.92 -22.91
N THR A 337 21.54 -9.03 -24.15
CA THR A 337 21.83 -10.34 -24.76
C THR A 337 23.04 -10.98 -24.08
N GLU A 338 23.22 -12.30 -24.26
CA GLU A 338 24.39 -13.00 -23.70
C GLU A 338 25.72 -12.41 -24.21
N GLU A 339 25.83 -12.09 -25.51
CA GLU A 339 27.02 -11.45 -26.09
C GLU A 339 27.29 -10.06 -25.47
N GLN A 340 26.24 -9.27 -25.24
CA GLN A 340 26.30 -7.98 -24.57
C GLN A 340 26.75 -8.13 -23.11
N ALA A 341 26.17 -9.06 -22.35
CA ALA A 341 26.53 -9.34 -20.97
C ALA A 341 27.98 -9.85 -20.84
N LEU A 342 28.40 -10.77 -21.70
CA LEU A 342 29.79 -11.23 -21.82
C LEU A 342 30.76 -10.08 -22.14
N THR A 343 30.34 -9.12 -22.96
CA THR A 343 31.16 -7.97 -23.35
C THR A 343 31.30 -6.96 -22.20
N GLU A 344 30.21 -6.62 -21.52
CA GLU A 344 30.24 -5.74 -20.34
C GLU A 344 31.00 -6.40 -19.16
N ALA A 345 30.85 -7.71 -18.94
CA ALA A 345 31.55 -8.43 -17.88
C ALA A 345 33.08 -8.36 -17.99
N LYS A 346 33.61 -8.36 -19.23
CA LYS A 346 35.05 -8.21 -19.51
C LYS A 346 35.61 -6.86 -19.01
N ARG A 347 34.79 -5.81 -18.90
CA ARG A 347 35.18 -4.48 -18.38
C ARG A 347 35.52 -4.49 -16.89
N CYS A 348 35.05 -5.48 -16.13
CA CYS A 348 35.40 -5.61 -14.71
C CYS A 348 36.89 -5.98 -14.53
N LEU A 349 37.58 -5.29 -13.62
CA LEU A 349 39.02 -5.48 -13.39
C LEU A 349 39.36 -6.50 -12.27
N ASP A 350 38.36 -7.19 -11.71
CA ASP A 350 38.50 -8.16 -10.59
C ASP A 350 39.35 -7.64 -9.41
N CYS A 351 39.02 -6.40 -8.99
CA CYS A 351 39.75 -5.60 -8.01
C CYS A 351 40.05 -6.38 -6.73
N ALA A 352 41.25 -6.21 -6.18
CA ALA A 352 41.63 -6.83 -4.90
C ALA A 352 40.81 -6.27 -3.73
N ASN A 353 40.58 -4.94 -3.73
CA ASN A 353 39.72 -4.23 -2.79
C ASN A 353 38.55 -3.63 -3.60
N PRO A 354 37.43 -4.35 -3.76
CA PRO A 354 36.35 -3.96 -4.66
C PRO A 354 35.38 -2.97 -4.00
N GLY A 355 35.66 -1.67 -4.09
CA GLY A 355 34.79 -0.61 -3.55
C GLY A 355 33.33 -0.63 -4.05
N CYS A 356 33.03 -1.31 -5.17
CA CYS A 356 31.65 -1.56 -5.60
C CYS A 356 30.86 -2.43 -4.60
N MET A 357 31.52 -3.34 -3.87
CA MET A 357 30.91 -4.12 -2.78
C MET A 357 30.62 -3.24 -1.57
N GLU A 358 31.55 -2.36 -1.19
CA GLU A 358 31.35 -1.33 -0.15
C GLU A 358 30.19 -0.36 -0.51
N GLY A 359 29.96 -0.13 -1.81
CA GLY A 359 28.84 0.64 -2.34
C GLY A 359 27.51 -0.11 -2.46
N CYS A 360 27.47 -1.41 -2.13
CA CYS A 360 26.27 -2.25 -2.19
C CYS A 360 25.70 -2.47 -0.77
N PRO A 361 24.51 -1.96 -0.43
CA PRO A 361 23.95 -2.08 0.93
C PRO A 361 23.71 -3.51 1.44
N VAL A 362 23.69 -4.52 0.57
CA VAL A 362 23.59 -5.95 0.95
C VAL A 362 24.87 -6.74 0.74
N GLY A 363 25.96 -6.12 0.25
CA GLY A 363 27.31 -6.70 0.22
C GLY A 363 27.57 -7.80 -0.83
N ILE A 364 26.92 -7.74 -2.01
CA ILE A 364 27.10 -8.71 -3.11
C ILE A 364 28.59 -8.84 -3.53
N ASP A 365 29.10 -10.07 -3.75
CA ASP A 365 30.40 -10.32 -4.40
C ASP A 365 30.32 -10.01 -5.92
N ILE A 366 30.26 -8.71 -6.20
CA ILE A 366 30.17 -8.12 -7.54
C ILE A 366 31.30 -8.64 -8.45
N PRO A 367 32.58 -8.70 -8.01
CA PRO A 367 33.63 -9.31 -8.81
C PRO A 367 33.36 -10.79 -9.15
N ARG A 368 32.89 -11.63 -8.21
CA ARG A 368 32.68 -13.07 -8.47
C ARG A 368 31.55 -13.34 -9.45
N PHE A 369 30.37 -12.72 -9.28
CA PHE A 369 29.26 -12.99 -10.21
C PHE A 369 29.60 -12.48 -11.62
N ILE A 370 30.23 -11.31 -11.74
CA ILE A 370 30.65 -10.79 -13.05
C ILE A 370 31.73 -11.67 -13.69
N LYS A 371 32.61 -12.31 -12.92
CA LYS A 371 33.56 -13.29 -13.47
C LYS A 371 32.95 -14.66 -13.78
N ASN A 372 31.87 -15.06 -13.12
CA ASN A 372 31.05 -16.18 -13.56
C ASN A 372 30.40 -15.90 -14.93
N ILE A 373 29.80 -14.71 -15.12
CA ILE A 373 29.30 -14.28 -16.44
C ILE A 373 30.44 -14.29 -17.48
N GLU A 374 31.61 -13.75 -17.19
CA GLU A 374 32.73 -13.70 -18.17
C GLU A 374 33.20 -15.08 -18.66
N ARG A 375 33.05 -16.15 -17.86
CA ARG A 375 33.35 -17.54 -18.28
C ARG A 375 32.16 -18.30 -18.89
N GLY A 376 30.97 -17.69 -18.99
CA GLY A 376 29.73 -18.34 -19.45
C GLY A 376 28.95 -19.10 -18.37
N GLU A 377 29.43 -19.11 -17.12
CA GLU A 377 28.81 -19.84 -16.00
C GLU A 377 27.70 -19.01 -15.33
N ILE A 378 26.67 -18.67 -16.11
CA ILE A 378 25.66 -17.67 -15.73
C ILE A 378 24.83 -18.13 -14.52
N LEU A 379 24.55 -19.43 -14.39
CA LEU A 379 23.83 -19.97 -13.22
C LEU A 379 24.64 -19.84 -11.92
N GLU A 380 25.96 -20.06 -11.96
CA GLU A 380 26.84 -19.79 -10.81
C GLU A 380 26.97 -18.28 -10.51
N ALA A 381 26.70 -17.41 -11.49
CA ALA A 381 26.56 -15.97 -11.24
C ALA A 381 25.28 -15.68 -10.44
N ALA A 382 24.13 -16.23 -10.85
CA ALA A 382 22.85 -16.06 -10.16
C ALA A 382 22.89 -16.62 -8.72
N LYS A 383 23.41 -17.84 -8.55
CA LYS A 383 23.71 -18.47 -7.25
C LYS A 383 24.60 -17.61 -6.35
N THR A 384 25.60 -16.93 -6.93
CA THR A 384 26.45 -15.97 -6.20
C THR A 384 25.67 -14.74 -5.72
N LEU A 385 24.71 -14.24 -6.50
CA LEU A 385 23.83 -13.15 -6.05
C LEU A 385 22.98 -13.59 -4.85
N LYS A 386 22.36 -14.78 -4.94
CA LYS A 386 21.43 -15.35 -3.95
C LYS A 386 22.03 -15.65 -2.57
N GLU A 387 23.35 -15.78 -2.46
CA GLU A 387 24.04 -15.83 -1.16
C GLU A 387 23.73 -14.58 -0.31
N THR A 388 23.62 -13.40 -0.95
CA THR A 388 23.58 -12.09 -0.27
C THR A 388 22.40 -11.19 -0.63
N SER A 389 21.70 -11.45 -1.72
CA SER A 389 20.47 -10.76 -2.13
C SER A 389 19.30 -11.74 -2.17
N ALA A 390 18.19 -11.38 -1.53
CA ALA A 390 16.94 -12.15 -1.59
C ALA A 390 16.06 -11.79 -2.80
N LEU A 391 16.42 -10.74 -3.55
CA LEU A 391 15.62 -10.19 -4.66
C LEU A 391 16.51 -9.70 -5.84
N PRO A 392 17.53 -10.46 -6.31
CA PRO A 392 18.47 -9.98 -7.33
C PRO A 392 17.79 -9.52 -8.63
N ALA A 393 16.75 -10.21 -9.10
CA ALA A 393 16.05 -9.83 -10.34
C ALA A 393 15.32 -8.48 -10.21
N VAL A 394 14.94 -8.09 -8.98
CA VAL A 394 14.38 -6.78 -8.63
C VAL A 394 15.50 -5.74 -8.52
N CYS A 395 16.59 -6.07 -7.83
CA CYS A 395 17.68 -5.15 -7.52
C CYS A 395 18.38 -4.61 -8.77
N GLY A 396 18.66 -5.49 -9.76
CA GLY A 396 19.25 -5.08 -11.03
C GLY A 396 18.40 -4.07 -11.82
N ARG A 397 17.07 -4.09 -11.62
CA ARG A 397 16.11 -3.15 -12.25
C ARG A 397 15.99 -1.83 -11.50
N VAL A 398 15.74 -1.86 -10.19
CA VAL A 398 15.20 -0.69 -9.46
C VAL A 398 16.21 0.07 -8.59
N CYS A 399 17.42 -0.44 -8.39
CA CYS A 399 18.45 0.25 -7.63
C CYS A 399 18.91 1.54 -8.35
N PRO A 400 19.14 2.66 -7.65
CA PRO A 400 19.87 3.80 -8.19
C PRO A 400 21.38 3.49 -8.18
N GLN A 401 21.84 2.67 -9.13
CA GLN A 401 23.23 2.20 -9.20
C GLN A 401 24.23 3.38 -9.24
N GLU A 402 23.83 4.50 -9.85
CA GLU A 402 24.59 5.75 -9.97
C GLU A 402 24.88 6.43 -8.63
N LYS A 403 24.13 6.07 -7.58
CA LYS A 403 24.30 6.54 -6.19
C LYS A 403 24.88 5.45 -5.27
N GLN A 404 25.20 4.27 -5.81
CA GLN A 404 25.49 3.03 -5.07
C GLN A 404 26.71 2.28 -5.63
N CYS A 405 26.58 1.01 -6.04
CA CYS A 405 27.69 0.13 -6.45
C CYS A 405 28.48 0.67 -7.66
N GLU A 406 27.81 1.28 -8.65
CA GLU A 406 28.47 1.88 -9.81
C GLU A 406 29.17 3.20 -9.43
N SER A 407 28.64 3.96 -8.47
CA SER A 407 29.28 5.19 -7.92
C SER A 407 30.66 4.95 -7.28
N LYS A 408 30.95 3.69 -6.90
CA LYS A 408 32.24 3.27 -6.33
C LYS A 408 33.13 2.50 -7.32
N CYS A 409 32.71 2.36 -8.57
CA CYS A 409 33.47 1.64 -9.59
C CYS A 409 34.80 2.34 -9.91
N ILE A 410 35.88 1.58 -10.04
CA ILE A 410 37.23 2.11 -10.29
C ILE A 410 37.35 2.88 -11.62
N HIS A 411 36.49 2.56 -12.61
CA HIS A 411 36.38 3.27 -13.89
C HIS A 411 36.12 4.77 -13.73
N LEU A 412 35.35 5.19 -12.72
CA LEU A 412 35.10 6.62 -12.45
C LEU A 412 36.38 7.38 -12.09
N LYS A 413 37.37 6.74 -11.44
CA LYS A 413 38.68 7.36 -11.17
C LYS A 413 39.52 7.54 -12.44
N MET A 414 39.19 6.83 -13.51
CA MET A 414 39.79 6.97 -14.84
C MET A 414 38.99 7.93 -15.74
N LYS A 415 37.90 8.52 -15.23
CA LYS A 415 36.90 9.34 -15.96
C LYS A 415 36.08 8.58 -16.99
N GLU A 416 36.01 7.25 -16.88
CA GLU A 416 35.23 6.36 -17.76
C GLU A 416 33.86 6.01 -17.18
N LYS A 417 32.89 5.67 -18.04
CA LYS A 417 31.58 5.14 -17.61
C LYS A 417 31.81 3.88 -16.74
N PRO A 418 31.11 3.70 -15.60
CA PRO A 418 31.28 2.54 -14.73
C PRO A 418 30.93 1.21 -15.44
N VAL A 419 31.34 0.08 -14.85
CA VAL A 419 30.79 -1.24 -15.24
C VAL A 419 29.30 -1.25 -14.92
N ALA A 420 28.45 -1.71 -15.85
CA ALA A 420 27.00 -1.76 -15.68
C ALA A 420 26.57 -2.92 -14.76
N ILE A 421 26.92 -2.80 -13.48
CA ILE A 421 26.70 -3.82 -12.43
C ILE A 421 25.21 -4.18 -12.34
N GLY A 422 24.30 -3.20 -12.40
CA GLY A 422 22.86 -3.47 -12.31
C GLY A 422 22.32 -4.26 -13.50
N TYR A 423 22.82 -3.98 -14.71
CA TYR A 423 22.40 -4.70 -15.92
C TYR A 423 22.92 -6.15 -15.91
N LEU A 424 24.13 -6.38 -15.39
CA LEU A 424 24.70 -7.73 -15.23
C LEU A 424 24.03 -8.52 -14.08
N GLU A 425 23.65 -7.85 -12.99
CA GLU A 425 22.87 -8.45 -11.90
C GLU A 425 21.50 -8.91 -12.40
N ARG A 426 20.79 -8.03 -13.14
CA ARG A 426 19.54 -8.39 -13.83
C ARG A 426 19.74 -9.57 -14.78
N PHE A 427 20.74 -9.51 -15.67
CA PHE A 427 20.96 -10.54 -16.69
C PHE A 427 21.12 -11.93 -16.08
N ALA A 428 21.95 -12.08 -15.03
CA ALA A 428 22.15 -13.37 -14.39
C ALA A 428 20.87 -13.93 -13.76
N ALA A 429 20.07 -13.08 -13.10
CA ALA A 429 18.83 -13.49 -12.44
C ALA A 429 17.68 -13.77 -13.43
N ASP A 430 17.54 -12.97 -14.50
CA ASP A 430 16.59 -13.22 -15.59
C ASP A 430 16.93 -14.54 -16.31
N TYR A 431 18.21 -14.80 -16.62
CA TYR A 431 18.67 -16.05 -17.24
C TYR A 431 18.40 -17.28 -16.37
N GLU A 432 18.68 -17.21 -15.06
CA GLU A 432 18.40 -18.32 -14.13
C GLU A 432 16.91 -18.65 -14.11
N ARG A 433 16.04 -17.64 -13.98
CA ARG A 433 14.58 -17.80 -14.07
C ARG A 433 14.15 -18.45 -15.39
N GLU A 434 14.64 -17.94 -16.52
CA GLU A 434 14.21 -18.36 -17.86
C GLU A 434 14.75 -19.74 -18.25
N SER A 435 15.87 -20.16 -17.68
CA SER A 435 16.38 -21.54 -17.80
C SER A 435 15.56 -22.57 -17.03
N GLY A 436 14.73 -22.13 -16.07
CA GLY A 436 14.06 -22.98 -15.08
C GLY A 436 14.99 -23.58 -14.01
N GLN A 437 16.31 -23.44 -14.13
CA GLN A 437 17.32 -24.03 -13.23
C GLN A 437 17.56 -23.15 -12.00
N ILE A 438 16.47 -22.85 -11.29
CA ILE A 438 16.45 -21.95 -10.14
C ILE A 438 17.18 -22.60 -8.95
N SER A 439 18.33 -22.03 -8.59
CA SER A 439 19.04 -22.40 -7.37
C SER A 439 18.28 -21.90 -6.13
N VAL A 440 18.11 -22.79 -5.14
CA VAL A 440 17.68 -22.44 -3.79
C VAL A 440 18.92 -22.38 -2.90
N PRO A 441 19.11 -21.33 -2.06
CA PRO A 441 20.23 -21.26 -1.12
C PRO A 441 20.30 -22.46 -0.17
N GLU A 442 21.49 -22.73 0.37
CA GLU A 442 21.67 -23.71 1.44
C GLU A 442 20.96 -23.24 2.73
N ILE A 443 20.22 -24.16 3.36
CA ILE A 443 19.39 -23.91 4.55
C ILE A 443 19.92 -24.77 5.70
N LYS A 444 20.20 -24.16 6.86
CA LYS A 444 20.62 -24.89 8.07
C LYS A 444 19.48 -25.78 8.61
N GLU A 445 19.84 -26.79 9.41
CA GLU A 445 18.87 -27.63 10.12
C GLU A 445 17.86 -26.79 10.94
N LYS A 446 16.59 -27.22 10.96
CA LYS A 446 15.52 -26.48 11.63
C LYS A 446 15.75 -26.41 13.13
N ASN A 447 15.85 -25.20 13.67
CA ASN A 447 16.09 -24.94 15.09
C ASN A 447 14.80 -24.91 15.95
N GLY A 448 13.62 -24.94 15.32
CA GLY A 448 12.32 -24.98 16.00
C GLY A 448 11.87 -23.66 16.62
N ILE A 449 12.60 -22.56 16.40
CA ILE A 449 12.27 -21.23 16.93
C ILE A 449 11.47 -20.45 15.89
N LYS A 450 10.28 -19.99 16.29
CA LYS A 450 9.37 -19.16 15.47
C LYS A 450 9.79 -17.69 15.44
N ILE A 451 9.74 -17.07 14.27
CA ILE A 451 10.05 -15.65 14.02
C ILE A 451 8.95 -14.98 13.19
N ALA A 452 8.44 -13.83 13.66
CA ALA A 452 7.39 -13.08 12.98
C ALA A 452 7.96 -11.89 12.20
N VAL A 453 7.42 -11.64 11.00
CA VAL A 453 7.81 -10.53 10.12
C VAL A 453 6.56 -9.73 9.74
N ILE A 454 6.56 -8.42 10.00
CA ILE A 454 5.41 -7.55 9.80
C ILE A 454 5.61 -6.73 8.52
N GLY A 455 4.90 -7.09 7.45
CA GLY A 455 4.97 -6.49 6.13
C GLY A 455 5.89 -7.24 5.17
N SER A 456 5.40 -7.51 3.97
CA SER A 456 6.08 -8.24 2.90
C SER A 456 6.89 -7.36 1.93
N GLY A 457 7.23 -6.13 2.34
CA GLY A 457 8.12 -5.27 1.57
C GLY A 457 9.56 -5.79 1.51
N PRO A 458 10.46 -5.14 0.74
CA PRO A 458 11.84 -5.60 0.53
C PRO A 458 12.65 -5.88 1.80
N ALA A 459 12.43 -5.11 2.87
CA ALA A 459 13.04 -5.36 4.17
C ALA A 459 12.56 -6.69 4.77
N GLY A 460 11.24 -6.94 4.77
CA GLY A 460 10.62 -8.14 5.32
C GLY A 460 11.03 -9.40 4.56
N LEU A 461 10.99 -9.36 3.22
CA LEU A 461 11.43 -10.49 2.39
C LEU A 461 12.93 -10.79 2.58
N SER A 462 13.79 -9.76 2.65
CA SER A 462 15.23 -9.96 2.85
C SER A 462 15.60 -10.42 4.26
N PHE A 463 14.86 -9.99 5.28
CA PHE A 463 15.00 -10.52 6.65
C PHE A 463 14.52 -11.98 6.70
N ALA A 464 13.34 -12.27 6.14
CA ALA A 464 12.74 -13.60 6.16
C ALA A 464 13.61 -14.64 5.44
N GLY A 465 14.17 -14.29 4.27
CA GLY A 465 15.09 -15.17 3.53
C GLY A 465 16.36 -15.51 4.30
N ASP A 466 16.99 -14.53 4.96
CA ASP A 466 18.21 -14.80 5.74
C ASP A 466 17.93 -15.53 7.06
N MET A 467 16.78 -15.27 7.72
CA MET A 467 16.36 -16.06 8.88
C MET A 467 15.97 -17.50 8.49
N ALA A 468 15.34 -17.72 7.34
CA ALA A 468 15.07 -19.05 6.82
C ALA A 468 16.37 -19.83 6.56
N LYS A 469 17.39 -19.22 5.93
CA LYS A 469 18.73 -19.81 5.78
C LYS A 469 19.35 -20.25 7.12
N TYR A 470 19.04 -19.55 8.21
CA TYR A 470 19.50 -19.90 9.57
C TYR A 470 18.68 -20.99 10.27
N GLY A 471 17.65 -21.55 9.63
CA GLY A 471 16.85 -22.67 10.15
C GLY A 471 15.69 -22.28 11.06
N TYR A 472 15.31 -21.00 11.10
CA TYR A 472 14.14 -20.53 11.86
C TYR A 472 12.82 -20.85 11.14
N ASP A 473 11.73 -20.99 11.90
CA ASP A 473 10.37 -21.07 11.37
C ASP A 473 9.82 -19.64 11.20
N VAL A 474 9.79 -19.14 9.96
CA VAL A 474 9.52 -17.72 9.67
C VAL A 474 8.10 -17.55 9.12
N THR A 475 7.34 -16.62 9.70
CA THR A 475 6.01 -16.23 9.21
C THR A 475 5.96 -14.73 8.90
N VAL A 476 5.65 -14.40 7.65
CA VAL A 476 5.45 -13.05 7.15
C VAL A 476 3.95 -12.73 7.13
N PHE A 477 3.56 -11.70 7.86
CA PHE A 477 2.20 -11.19 7.93
C PHE A 477 2.08 -9.94 7.04
N GLU A 478 1.11 -9.93 6.12
CA GLU A 478 0.86 -8.84 5.19
C GLU A 478 -0.57 -8.31 5.35
N ALA A 479 -0.73 -7.00 5.25
CA ALA A 479 -1.99 -6.27 5.42
C ALA A 479 -2.85 -6.26 4.14
N LEU A 480 -2.22 -6.45 2.98
CA LEU A 480 -2.87 -6.53 1.68
C LEU A 480 -3.12 -8.00 1.27
N HIS A 481 -3.91 -8.16 0.21
CA HIS A 481 -4.12 -9.44 -0.45
C HIS A 481 -2.95 -9.87 -1.35
N GLU A 482 -1.84 -9.12 -1.44
CA GLU A 482 -0.67 -9.49 -2.27
C GLU A 482 0.64 -9.28 -1.53
N ILE A 483 1.60 -10.16 -1.82
CA ILE A 483 2.94 -10.19 -1.22
C ILE A 483 3.93 -9.37 -2.07
N GLY A 484 4.79 -8.57 -1.42
CA GLY A 484 5.85 -7.77 -2.07
C GLY A 484 5.77 -6.27 -1.78
N GLY A 485 4.66 -5.79 -1.22
CA GLY A 485 4.44 -4.37 -0.89
C GLY A 485 4.64 -3.45 -2.09
N VAL A 486 5.52 -2.45 -1.96
CA VAL A 486 5.78 -1.43 -3.00
C VAL A 486 6.26 -2.01 -4.34
N LEU A 487 6.80 -3.24 -4.34
CA LEU A 487 7.19 -3.97 -5.55
C LEU A 487 5.99 -4.41 -6.41
N LYS A 488 4.79 -4.47 -5.82
CA LYS A 488 3.51 -4.81 -6.48
C LYS A 488 2.62 -3.57 -6.65
N TYR A 489 2.34 -2.84 -5.57
CA TYR A 489 1.40 -1.71 -5.62
C TYR A 489 2.02 -0.41 -6.16
N GLY A 490 3.35 -0.27 -6.07
CA GLY A 490 4.03 1.02 -6.30
C GLY A 490 4.74 1.10 -7.65
N ILE A 491 5.66 0.18 -7.92
CA ILE A 491 6.48 0.18 -9.14
C ILE A 491 5.69 -0.47 -10.29
N PRO A 492 5.43 0.22 -11.42
CA PRO A 492 4.64 -0.33 -12.51
C PRO A 492 5.33 -1.46 -13.30
N GLU A 493 4.54 -2.31 -13.96
CA GLU A 493 5.05 -3.47 -14.72
C GLU A 493 6.06 -3.09 -15.81
N PHE A 494 5.91 -1.92 -16.45
CA PHE A 494 6.84 -1.43 -17.46
C PHE A 494 8.27 -1.14 -16.94
N ARG A 495 8.49 -1.24 -15.63
CA ARG A 495 9.76 -1.03 -14.94
C ARG A 495 10.12 -2.18 -13.99
N LEU A 496 9.14 -2.86 -13.41
CA LEU A 496 9.30 -4.09 -12.63
C LEU A 496 8.09 -5.01 -12.88
N PRO A 497 8.18 -5.97 -13.83
CA PRO A 497 7.08 -6.88 -14.12
C PRO A 497 6.72 -7.73 -12.90
N ASN A 498 5.42 -7.88 -12.58
CA ASN A 498 4.97 -8.63 -11.39
C ASN A 498 5.58 -10.04 -11.32
N LYS A 499 5.60 -10.75 -12.46
CA LYS A 499 6.21 -12.09 -12.64
C LYS A 499 7.69 -12.21 -12.26
N VAL A 500 8.41 -11.09 -12.11
CA VAL A 500 9.79 -11.07 -11.57
C VAL A 500 9.75 -11.18 -10.05
N VAL A 501 8.82 -10.46 -9.41
CA VAL A 501 8.64 -10.42 -7.96
C VAL A 501 8.07 -11.74 -7.45
N ASP A 502 7.10 -12.32 -8.19
CA ASP A 502 6.47 -13.60 -7.85
C ASP A 502 7.48 -14.75 -7.73
N VAL A 503 8.39 -14.88 -8.69
CA VAL A 503 9.42 -15.93 -8.69
C VAL A 503 10.32 -15.84 -7.45
N GLU A 504 10.68 -14.63 -7.00
CA GLU A 504 11.51 -14.46 -5.80
C GLU A 504 10.71 -14.76 -4.51
N ILE A 505 9.41 -14.45 -4.46
CA ILE A 505 8.50 -14.82 -3.36
C ILE A 505 8.31 -16.33 -3.30
N ASP A 506 8.08 -16.99 -4.45
CA ASP A 506 8.01 -18.45 -4.56
C ASP A 506 9.31 -19.12 -4.09
N ASN A 507 10.47 -18.50 -4.34
CA ASN A 507 11.75 -19.00 -3.86
C ASN A 507 11.86 -18.92 -2.34
N LEU A 508 11.35 -17.84 -1.71
CA LEU A 508 11.25 -17.74 -0.25
C LEU A 508 10.24 -18.75 0.33
N ALA A 509 9.11 -19.00 -0.35
CA ALA A 509 8.15 -20.03 0.05
C ALA A 509 8.76 -21.44 -0.03
N LYS A 510 9.53 -21.76 -1.09
CA LYS A 510 10.31 -23.01 -1.21
C LYS A 510 11.40 -23.14 -0.14
N MET A 511 11.95 -22.03 0.37
CA MET A 511 12.83 -22.00 1.54
C MET A 511 12.10 -22.21 2.87
N GLY A 512 10.77 -22.36 2.87
CA GLY A 512 9.96 -22.58 4.07
C GLY A 512 9.51 -21.32 4.79
N VAL A 513 9.54 -20.14 4.14
CA VAL A 513 8.90 -18.92 4.67
C VAL A 513 7.39 -19.03 4.49
N ASN A 514 6.65 -18.96 5.59
CA ASN A 514 5.18 -18.93 5.57
C ASN A 514 4.69 -17.51 5.30
N PHE A 515 3.65 -17.34 4.47
CA PHE A 515 3.03 -16.05 4.18
C PHE A 515 1.56 -16.04 4.60
N ILE A 516 1.14 -15.01 5.33
CA ILE A 516 -0.24 -14.80 5.78
C ILE A 516 -0.71 -13.44 5.28
N LYS A 517 -1.61 -13.45 4.28
CA LYS A 517 -2.22 -12.25 3.66
C LYS A 517 -3.37 -11.71 4.52
N ASP A 518 -3.81 -10.49 4.23
CA ASP A 518 -4.97 -9.83 4.84
C ASP A 518 -5.00 -9.84 6.39
N CYS A 519 -3.81 -9.78 7.01
CA CYS A 519 -3.60 -9.81 8.46
C CYS A 519 -2.79 -8.61 8.93
N ILE A 520 -3.43 -7.70 9.65
CA ILE A 520 -2.84 -6.45 10.12
C ILE A 520 -2.40 -6.61 11.57
N ILE A 521 -1.09 -6.69 11.80
CA ILE A 521 -0.55 -6.66 13.16
C ILE A 521 -0.89 -5.32 13.83
N GLY A 522 -1.36 -5.36 15.07
CA GLY A 522 -1.89 -4.22 15.80
C GLY A 522 -3.40 -3.97 15.59
N LYS A 523 -4.07 -4.77 14.75
CA LYS A 523 -5.52 -4.72 14.55
C LYS A 523 -6.17 -6.12 14.51
N THR A 524 -5.76 -6.97 13.58
CA THR A 524 -6.22 -8.37 13.41
C THR A 524 -5.71 -9.28 14.53
N ILE A 525 -4.45 -9.09 14.91
CA ILE A 525 -3.73 -9.79 15.97
C ILE A 525 -2.69 -8.81 16.56
N SER A 526 -2.42 -8.86 17.86
CA SER A 526 -1.44 -7.99 18.52
C SER A 526 -0.04 -8.63 18.56
N VAL A 527 0.99 -7.88 18.97
CA VAL A 527 2.36 -8.44 19.10
C VAL A 527 2.45 -9.39 20.30
N GLU A 528 1.75 -9.07 21.39
CA GLU A 528 1.64 -9.91 22.58
C GLU A 528 1.01 -11.27 22.23
N GLN A 529 0.02 -11.29 21.33
CA GLN A 529 -0.59 -12.53 20.84
C GLN A 529 0.37 -13.38 19.98
N LEU A 530 1.34 -12.76 19.29
CA LEU A 530 2.42 -13.51 18.63
C LEU A 530 3.38 -14.12 19.67
N GLU A 531 3.70 -13.38 20.73
CA GLU A 531 4.53 -13.93 21.84
C GLU A 531 3.81 -15.09 22.55
N GLU A 532 2.48 -15.02 22.73
CA GLU A 532 1.61 -16.11 23.21
C GLU A 532 1.60 -17.33 22.26
N GLU A 533 1.53 -17.11 20.94
CA GLU A 533 1.64 -18.16 19.92
C GLU A 533 3.07 -18.75 19.77
N GLY A 534 4.01 -18.26 20.58
CA GLY A 534 5.35 -18.81 20.76
C GLY A 534 6.44 -18.18 19.90
N PHE A 535 6.16 -17.11 19.17
CA PHE A 535 7.18 -16.34 18.44
C PHE A 535 8.22 -15.77 19.41
N LYS A 536 9.52 -15.82 19.03
CA LYS A 536 10.67 -15.42 19.88
C LYS A 536 11.41 -14.17 19.40
N GLY A 537 11.05 -13.69 18.22
CA GLY A 537 11.55 -12.44 17.67
C GLY A 537 10.57 -11.90 16.64
N VAL A 538 10.47 -10.57 16.57
CA VAL A 538 9.58 -9.85 15.67
C VAL A 538 10.39 -8.84 14.85
N PHE A 539 10.19 -8.79 13.54
CA PHE A 539 10.79 -7.79 12.66
C PHE A 539 9.73 -6.91 12.00
N VAL A 540 9.78 -5.60 12.27
CA VAL A 540 8.84 -4.62 11.72
C VAL A 540 9.37 -4.05 10.40
N ALA A 541 8.67 -4.37 9.31
CA ALA A 541 9.00 -3.99 7.93
C ALA A 541 7.83 -3.28 7.21
N SER A 542 6.86 -2.74 7.96
CA SER A 542 5.62 -2.12 7.46
C SER A 542 5.78 -0.86 6.59
N GLY A 543 7.01 -0.36 6.46
CA GLY A 543 7.38 0.73 5.55
C GLY A 543 6.81 2.11 5.92
N ALA A 544 6.82 3.01 4.93
CA ALA A 544 6.24 4.36 5.01
C ALA A 544 5.10 4.48 4.00
N GLY A 545 3.93 3.94 4.34
CA GLY A 545 2.81 3.83 3.40
C GLY A 545 1.88 5.04 3.31
N LEU A 546 1.81 5.93 4.31
CA LEU A 546 0.83 7.03 4.32
C LEU A 546 1.24 8.15 3.34
N PRO A 547 0.35 8.66 2.48
CA PRO A 547 0.66 9.71 1.52
C PRO A 547 0.66 11.08 2.20
N ASN A 548 1.68 11.90 1.94
CA ASN A 548 1.69 13.29 2.36
C ASN A 548 0.96 14.16 1.32
N PHE A 549 0.12 15.08 1.81
CA PHE A 549 -0.55 16.11 1.02
C PHE A 549 0.05 17.50 1.29
N MET A 550 -0.15 18.44 0.38
CA MET A 550 0.38 19.80 0.44
C MET A 550 -0.37 20.68 1.45
N ASN A 551 -1.63 20.36 1.74
CA ASN A 551 -2.60 21.14 2.52
C ASN A 551 -2.88 22.52 1.89
N ILE A 552 -3.15 22.53 0.57
CA ILE A 552 -3.51 23.74 -0.19
C ILE A 552 -5.01 23.76 -0.56
N PRO A 553 -5.60 24.93 -0.84
CA PRO A 553 -7.00 25.03 -1.27
C PRO A 553 -7.30 24.11 -2.48
N GLY A 554 -8.45 23.44 -2.42
CA GLY A 554 -8.94 22.56 -3.48
C GLY A 554 -8.34 21.14 -3.53
N GLU A 555 -7.35 20.77 -2.70
CA GLU A 555 -6.64 19.47 -2.81
C GLU A 555 -7.51 18.20 -2.61
N ASN A 556 -8.72 18.34 -2.08
CA ASN A 556 -9.69 17.26 -1.94
C ASN A 556 -10.76 17.19 -3.06
N SER A 557 -10.64 18.01 -4.11
CA SER A 557 -11.47 17.94 -5.33
C SER A 557 -11.44 16.56 -6.00
N ILE A 558 -12.46 16.29 -6.81
CA ILE A 558 -12.54 15.10 -7.67
C ILE A 558 -11.43 15.21 -8.73
N ASN A 559 -10.90 14.06 -9.17
CA ASN A 559 -9.70 13.96 -10.01
C ASN A 559 -8.42 14.55 -9.38
N ILE A 560 -8.34 14.67 -8.04
CA ILE A 560 -7.08 14.79 -7.33
C ILE A 560 -6.83 13.49 -6.54
N LEU A 561 -5.74 12.81 -6.84
CA LEU A 561 -5.32 11.55 -6.21
C LEU A 561 -3.94 11.73 -5.56
N SER A 562 -3.60 10.89 -4.59
CA SER A 562 -2.18 10.69 -4.25
C SER A 562 -1.54 9.75 -5.29
N SER A 563 -0.22 9.79 -5.45
CA SER A 563 0.48 8.74 -6.21
C SER A 563 0.19 7.34 -5.67
N ASN A 564 0.01 7.19 -4.36
CA ASN A 564 -0.25 5.89 -3.75
C ASN A 564 -1.64 5.37 -4.16
N GLU A 565 -2.67 6.22 -4.18
CA GLU A 565 -4.00 5.84 -4.68
C GLU A 565 -3.94 5.48 -6.17
N TYR A 566 -3.32 6.35 -6.98
CA TYR A 566 -3.26 6.17 -8.42
C TYR A 566 -2.50 4.90 -8.82
N LEU A 567 -1.32 4.68 -8.25
CA LEU A 567 -0.49 3.51 -8.53
C LEU A 567 -1.09 2.23 -7.93
N THR A 568 -1.71 2.27 -6.74
CA THR A 568 -2.42 1.09 -6.19
C THR A 568 -3.60 0.70 -7.07
N ARG A 569 -4.40 1.66 -7.56
CA ARG A 569 -5.48 1.37 -8.53
C ARG A 569 -4.92 0.70 -9.79
N VAL A 570 -3.91 1.30 -10.43
CA VAL A 570 -3.41 0.80 -11.74
C VAL A 570 -2.58 -0.48 -11.65
N ASN A 571 -1.75 -0.64 -10.61
CA ASN A 571 -0.78 -1.74 -10.49
C ASN A 571 -1.33 -2.94 -9.69
N LEU A 572 -1.95 -2.69 -8.53
CA LEU A 572 -2.46 -3.76 -7.66
C LEU A 572 -3.87 -4.21 -8.07
N MET A 573 -4.76 -3.25 -8.34
CA MET A 573 -6.16 -3.54 -8.70
C MET A 573 -6.39 -3.67 -10.21
N ASP A 574 -5.35 -3.52 -11.05
CA ASP A 574 -5.42 -3.56 -12.52
C ASP A 574 -6.51 -2.63 -13.12
N ALA A 575 -6.80 -1.51 -12.45
CA ALA A 575 -7.94 -0.59 -12.70
C ALA A 575 -7.98 0.10 -14.09
N ALA A 576 -7.05 -0.25 -14.97
CA ALA A 576 -6.99 0.18 -16.37
C ALA A 576 -7.04 -1.02 -17.33
N SER A 577 -7.67 -2.11 -16.92
CA SER A 577 -8.15 -3.22 -17.75
C SER A 577 -9.67 -3.16 -17.79
N GLU A 578 -10.29 -3.55 -18.90
CA GLU A 578 -11.77 -3.54 -19.04
C GLU A 578 -12.46 -4.62 -18.18
N ASP A 579 -11.65 -5.49 -17.55
CA ASP A 579 -12.03 -6.65 -16.74
C ASP A 579 -11.80 -6.42 -15.24
N SER A 580 -11.54 -5.19 -14.78
CA SER A 580 -11.39 -4.84 -13.36
C SER A 580 -12.59 -4.05 -12.84
N ASP A 581 -13.15 -4.48 -11.69
CA ASP A 581 -14.21 -3.75 -10.98
C ASP A 581 -13.73 -2.39 -10.46
N THR A 582 -12.42 -2.22 -10.26
CA THR A 582 -11.87 -1.04 -9.58
C THR A 582 -11.69 0.12 -10.57
N PRO A 583 -12.33 1.29 -10.38
CA PRO A 583 -12.19 2.40 -11.31
C PRO A 583 -10.91 3.21 -11.08
N VAL A 584 -10.42 3.87 -12.15
CA VAL A 584 -9.39 4.92 -12.12
C VAL A 584 -9.79 6.08 -13.04
N PRO A 585 -9.52 7.35 -12.70
CA PRO A 585 -9.78 8.46 -13.62
C PRO A 585 -8.72 8.51 -14.74
N PHE A 586 -9.20 8.63 -15.98
CA PHE A 586 -8.42 8.98 -17.16
C PHE A 586 -8.42 10.50 -17.34
N GLY A 587 -7.30 11.09 -17.73
CA GLY A 587 -7.13 12.54 -17.91
C GLY A 587 -6.27 12.85 -19.13
N ARG A 588 -6.58 13.95 -19.83
CA ARG A 588 -5.86 14.41 -21.02
C ARG A 588 -4.73 15.38 -20.65
N ASN A 589 -4.92 16.18 -19.59
CA ASN A 589 -3.96 17.15 -19.06
C ASN A 589 -3.63 16.80 -17.61
N VAL A 590 -2.62 15.96 -17.42
CA VAL A 590 -2.30 15.33 -16.13
C VAL A 590 -1.09 16.00 -15.49
N ALA A 591 -1.27 16.55 -14.28
CA ALA A 591 -0.21 17.18 -13.50
C ALA A 591 0.24 16.31 -12.32
N VAL A 592 1.50 15.86 -12.34
CA VAL A 592 2.11 15.05 -11.28
C VAL A 592 3.06 15.91 -10.45
N ILE A 593 2.76 16.04 -9.16
CA ILE A 593 3.44 16.99 -8.27
C ILE A 593 4.56 16.29 -7.50
N GLY A 594 5.79 16.35 -8.01
CA GLY A 594 6.94 15.69 -7.40
C GLY A 594 8.15 15.59 -8.33
N GLY A 595 9.19 14.90 -7.86
CA GLY A 595 10.44 14.68 -8.63
C GLY A 595 11.23 13.44 -8.19
N GLY A 596 10.59 12.54 -7.44
CA GLY A 596 11.13 11.23 -7.08
C GLY A 596 10.65 10.13 -8.02
N ASN A 597 11.14 8.90 -7.83
CA ASN A 597 10.73 7.75 -8.64
C ASN A 597 9.20 7.62 -8.72
N THR A 598 8.50 7.70 -7.59
CA THR A 598 7.04 7.63 -7.51
C THR A 598 6.31 8.67 -8.40
N ALA A 599 6.93 9.83 -8.64
CA ALA A 599 6.40 10.84 -9.57
C ALA A 599 6.66 10.46 -11.03
N MET A 600 7.86 9.93 -11.35
CA MET A 600 8.18 9.38 -12.67
C MET A 600 7.28 8.17 -13.00
N ASP A 601 7.09 7.26 -12.05
CA ASP A 601 6.18 6.11 -12.15
C ASP A 601 4.74 6.60 -12.41
N SER A 602 4.26 7.60 -11.67
CA SER A 602 2.91 8.17 -11.86
C SER A 602 2.71 8.84 -13.21
N VAL A 603 3.65 9.67 -13.68
CA VAL A 603 3.50 10.43 -14.93
C VAL A 603 3.65 9.54 -16.17
N ARG A 604 4.54 8.52 -16.10
CA ARG A 604 4.72 7.52 -17.16
C ARG A 604 3.55 6.56 -17.25
N THR A 605 2.89 6.26 -16.13
CA THR A 605 1.57 5.58 -16.12
C THR A 605 0.49 6.46 -16.73
N ALA A 606 0.41 7.76 -16.38
CA ALA A 606 -0.57 8.67 -16.96
C ALA A 606 -0.46 8.80 -18.49
N ARG A 607 0.77 8.87 -19.02
CA ARG A 607 1.03 8.83 -20.48
C ARG A 607 0.47 7.55 -21.13
N ARG A 608 0.69 6.39 -20.49
CA ARG A 608 0.18 5.08 -20.93
C ARG A 608 -1.34 4.93 -20.80
N LEU A 609 -1.98 5.69 -19.92
CA LEU A 609 -3.44 5.81 -19.86
C LEU A 609 -4.01 6.89 -20.81
N GLY A 610 -3.24 7.31 -21.82
CA GLY A 610 -3.73 8.18 -22.89
C GLY A 610 -3.64 9.69 -22.61
N ALA A 611 -2.85 10.12 -21.62
CA ALA A 611 -2.64 11.56 -21.40
C ALA A 611 -1.95 12.22 -22.61
N GLU A 612 -2.65 13.17 -23.23
CA GLU A 612 -2.14 14.01 -24.32
C GLU A 612 -1.01 14.92 -23.83
N ARG A 613 -1.15 15.47 -22.62
CA ARG A 613 -0.16 16.29 -21.92
C ARG A 613 0.06 15.75 -20.51
N ALA A 614 1.17 15.05 -20.32
CA ALA A 614 1.60 14.55 -19.01
C ALA A 614 2.76 15.41 -18.47
N MET A 615 2.58 16.01 -17.29
CA MET A 615 3.48 17.00 -16.72
C MET A 615 4.07 16.56 -15.38
N ILE A 616 5.38 16.66 -15.22
CA ILE A 616 6.06 16.73 -13.92
C ILE A 616 6.08 18.19 -13.47
N ILE A 617 5.52 18.48 -12.31
CA ILE A 617 5.59 19.79 -11.64
C ILE A 617 6.50 19.65 -10.43
N TYR A 618 7.69 20.27 -10.49
CA TYR A 618 8.71 20.13 -9.46
C TYR A 618 9.26 21.47 -8.99
N ARG A 619 9.26 21.68 -7.67
CA ARG A 619 9.63 22.96 -7.04
C ARG A 619 11.11 23.34 -7.09
N ARG A 620 12.00 22.45 -7.56
CA ARG A 620 13.46 22.68 -7.70
C ARG A 620 13.88 22.45 -9.16
N SER A 621 15.17 22.53 -9.48
CA SER A 621 15.67 22.20 -10.81
C SER A 621 15.73 20.67 -11.02
N GLU A 622 16.08 20.26 -12.24
CA GLU A 622 16.36 18.86 -12.57
C GLU A 622 17.54 18.29 -11.77
N GLU A 623 18.57 19.10 -11.46
CA GLU A 623 19.75 18.65 -10.71
C GLU A 623 19.43 18.22 -9.27
N GLU A 624 18.36 18.76 -8.67
CA GLU A 624 17.89 18.37 -7.33
C GLU A 624 16.92 17.17 -7.32
N MET A 625 16.52 16.62 -8.48
CA MET A 625 15.54 15.53 -8.55
C MET A 625 16.07 14.26 -7.86
N PRO A 626 15.38 13.74 -6.82
CA PRO A 626 15.81 12.51 -6.15
C PRO A 626 15.60 11.23 -6.99
N ALA A 627 14.88 11.30 -8.11
CA ALA A 627 14.66 10.18 -9.02
C ALA A 627 15.97 9.53 -9.54
N ARG A 628 15.85 8.28 -10.00
CA ARG A 628 16.91 7.52 -10.70
C ARG A 628 17.01 8.07 -12.13
N ILE A 629 18.23 8.36 -12.59
CA ILE A 629 18.47 9.15 -13.82
C ILE A 629 17.88 8.48 -15.07
N GLU A 630 17.92 7.15 -15.14
CA GLU A 630 17.34 6.36 -16.23
C GLU A 630 15.81 6.54 -16.36
N GLU A 631 15.10 6.73 -15.24
CA GLU A 631 13.63 6.94 -15.27
C GLU A 631 13.27 8.36 -15.75
N VAL A 632 14.12 9.35 -15.46
CA VAL A 632 13.98 10.74 -15.93
C VAL A 632 14.29 10.82 -17.43
N LYS A 633 15.32 10.10 -17.89
CA LYS A 633 15.60 9.87 -19.32
C LYS A 633 14.36 9.29 -19.99
N HIS A 634 13.85 8.16 -19.51
CA HIS A 634 12.72 7.49 -20.16
C HIS A 634 11.45 8.33 -20.18
N ALA A 635 11.15 9.08 -19.11
CA ALA A 635 10.00 9.98 -19.07
C ALA A 635 10.09 11.07 -20.16
N LYS A 636 11.27 11.69 -20.33
CA LYS A 636 11.50 12.69 -21.40
C LYS A 636 11.34 12.09 -22.79
N GLU A 637 11.87 10.89 -23.01
CA GLU A 637 11.75 10.17 -24.28
C GLU A 637 10.29 9.77 -24.59
N GLU A 638 9.50 9.46 -23.56
CA GLU A 638 8.05 9.15 -23.64
C GLU A 638 7.16 10.41 -23.77
N GLY A 639 7.75 11.59 -23.92
CA GLY A 639 7.05 12.87 -24.19
C GLY A 639 6.59 13.64 -22.96
N VAL A 640 7.07 13.32 -21.75
CA VAL A 640 6.67 14.01 -20.51
C VAL A 640 7.25 15.43 -20.44
N GLU A 641 6.42 16.40 -20.10
CA GLU A 641 6.79 17.80 -19.89
C GLU A 641 7.32 18.03 -18.45
N PHE A 642 8.37 18.84 -18.29
CA PHE A 642 9.03 19.07 -17.00
C PHE A 642 8.97 20.54 -16.56
N LEU A 643 7.89 20.89 -15.84
CA LEU A 643 7.70 22.18 -15.18
C LEU A 643 8.52 22.23 -13.88
N THR A 644 9.85 22.31 -14.04
CA THR A 644 10.79 22.57 -12.94
C THR A 644 10.70 23.99 -12.41
N LEU A 645 11.14 24.23 -11.18
CA LEU A 645 10.96 25.48 -10.45
C LEU A 645 9.50 25.98 -10.33
N HIS A 646 8.53 25.06 -10.26
CA HIS A 646 7.11 25.39 -10.04
C HIS A 646 6.54 24.60 -8.85
N ASN A 647 5.71 25.25 -8.03
CA ASN A 647 5.07 24.65 -6.86
C ASN A 647 3.57 25.02 -6.82
N PRO A 648 2.63 24.06 -6.80
CA PRO A 648 1.21 24.39 -6.63
C PRO A 648 0.91 25.21 -5.37
N ILE A 649 -0.08 26.11 -5.45
CA ILE A 649 -0.57 26.89 -4.32
C ILE A 649 -2.10 26.84 -4.16
N GLU A 650 -2.84 26.49 -5.22
CA GLU A 650 -4.29 26.29 -5.20
C GLU A 650 -4.74 25.41 -6.37
N TYR A 651 -5.74 24.55 -6.14
CA TYR A 651 -6.47 23.82 -7.17
C TYR A 651 -7.87 24.43 -7.36
N ILE A 652 -8.26 24.70 -8.60
CA ILE A 652 -9.58 25.26 -8.93
C ILE A 652 -10.45 24.16 -9.51
N ALA A 653 -11.66 24.02 -8.99
CA ALA A 653 -12.66 23.07 -9.45
C ALA A 653 -13.67 23.65 -10.46
N ASP A 654 -14.35 22.76 -11.18
CA ASP A 654 -15.59 23.05 -11.91
C ASP A 654 -16.84 23.04 -11.00
N GLU A 655 -18.02 23.23 -11.59
CA GLU A 655 -19.30 23.24 -10.86
C GLU A 655 -19.65 21.87 -10.26
N GLN A 656 -19.16 20.80 -10.90
CA GLN A 656 -19.33 19.40 -10.53
C GLN A 656 -18.35 18.97 -9.41
N GLY A 657 -17.31 19.76 -9.15
CA GLY A 657 -16.29 19.51 -8.13
C GLY A 657 -15.04 18.78 -8.61
N LYS A 658 -14.85 18.59 -9.93
CA LYS A 658 -13.62 18.07 -10.54
C LYS A 658 -12.59 19.18 -10.67
N VAL A 659 -11.30 18.86 -10.50
CA VAL A 659 -10.23 19.82 -10.81
C VAL A 659 -10.26 20.18 -12.31
N LYS A 660 -10.11 21.47 -12.60
CA LYS A 660 -10.01 22.02 -13.97
C LYS A 660 -8.72 22.81 -14.21
N GLN A 661 -8.14 23.36 -13.14
CA GLN A 661 -6.97 24.24 -13.18
C GLN A 661 -6.13 24.09 -11.91
N VAL A 662 -4.84 24.38 -12.00
CA VAL A 662 -3.94 24.55 -10.85
C VAL A 662 -3.16 25.86 -10.97
N ILE A 663 -3.08 26.60 -9.86
CA ILE A 663 -2.24 27.79 -9.74
C ILE A 663 -0.88 27.38 -9.21
N LEU A 664 0.17 27.75 -9.93
CA LEU A 664 1.57 27.47 -9.65
C LEU A 664 2.30 28.75 -9.23
N GLN A 665 3.02 28.69 -8.12
CA GLN A 665 4.03 29.67 -7.73
C GLN A 665 5.34 29.33 -8.43
N LYS A 666 5.98 30.32 -9.07
CA LYS A 666 7.31 30.19 -9.66
C LYS A 666 8.39 30.32 -8.60
N MET A 667 9.42 29.49 -8.70
CA MET A 667 10.47 29.36 -7.69
C MET A 667 11.84 29.76 -8.25
N GLU A 668 12.74 30.13 -7.36
CA GLU A 668 14.18 30.19 -7.61
C GLU A 668 14.93 29.29 -6.62
N LEU A 669 16.21 29.02 -6.88
CA LEU A 669 17.04 28.21 -5.98
C LEU A 669 17.84 29.09 -5.02
N GLY A 670 17.51 29.00 -3.73
CA GLY A 670 18.33 29.53 -2.64
C GLY A 670 19.47 28.58 -2.25
N GLU A 671 19.85 28.66 -0.98
CA GLU A 671 20.94 27.87 -0.37
C GLU A 671 20.59 26.39 -0.17
N PRO A 672 21.58 25.48 -0.11
CA PRO A 672 21.37 24.06 0.22
C PRO A 672 20.61 23.84 1.54
N ASP A 673 19.63 22.93 1.50
CA ASP A 673 18.91 22.46 2.69
C ASP A 673 19.69 21.37 3.45
N ALA A 674 19.12 20.88 4.55
CA ALA A 674 19.71 19.81 5.36
C ALA A 674 19.84 18.44 4.64
N SER A 675 19.37 18.32 3.39
CA SER A 675 19.63 17.17 2.50
C SER A 675 20.69 17.48 1.41
N GLY A 676 21.38 18.62 1.51
CA GLY A 676 22.45 19.04 0.60
C GLY A 676 21.96 19.59 -0.75
N ARG A 677 20.65 19.73 -0.96
CA ARG A 677 20.04 20.17 -2.22
C ARG A 677 19.49 21.58 -2.06
N ARG A 678 19.59 22.42 -3.09
CA ARG A 678 19.18 23.84 -3.01
C ARG A 678 17.70 23.99 -2.63
N SER A 679 17.44 24.97 -1.77
CA SER A 679 16.12 25.26 -1.22
C SER A 679 15.28 26.03 -2.25
N PRO A 680 14.00 25.67 -2.45
CA PRO A 680 13.14 26.40 -3.35
C PRO A 680 12.59 27.66 -2.65
N VAL A 681 12.80 28.83 -3.24
CA VAL A 681 12.33 30.13 -2.74
C VAL A 681 11.27 30.67 -3.70
N ALA A 682 10.16 31.19 -3.19
CA ALA A 682 9.07 31.71 -4.03
C ALA A 682 9.41 33.11 -4.58
N ILE A 683 9.32 33.29 -5.91
CA ILE A 683 9.53 34.58 -6.57
C ILE A 683 8.27 35.46 -6.34
N PRO A 684 8.33 36.58 -5.60
CA PRO A 684 7.14 37.32 -5.18
C PRO A 684 6.27 37.79 -6.35
N GLY A 685 4.99 37.42 -6.32
CA GLY A 685 3.99 37.79 -7.35
C GLY A 685 4.09 37.02 -8.67
N ALA A 686 5.05 36.12 -8.84
CA ALA A 686 5.21 35.31 -10.05
C ALA A 686 4.37 34.02 -9.96
N THR A 687 3.09 34.11 -10.29
CA THR A 687 2.17 32.96 -10.39
C THR A 687 1.75 32.68 -11.83
N GLU A 688 1.45 31.42 -12.15
CA GLU A 688 0.91 30.97 -13.43
C GLU A 688 -0.23 29.98 -13.20
N THR A 689 -1.30 30.04 -13.99
CA THR A 689 -2.42 29.10 -13.93
C THR A 689 -2.40 28.23 -15.18
N ILE A 690 -2.48 26.91 -15.01
CA ILE A 690 -2.56 25.94 -16.11
C ILE A 690 -3.84 25.11 -16.00
N ASP A 691 -4.42 24.76 -17.16
CA ASP A 691 -5.57 23.85 -17.26
C ASP A 691 -5.11 22.40 -17.04
N ILE A 692 -5.84 21.66 -16.20
CA ILE A 692 -5.58 20.26 -15.86
C ILE A 692 -6.90 19.53 -15.59
N ASP A 693 -6.98 18.23 -15.90
CA ASP A 693 -8.18 17.41 -15.64
C ASP A 693 -7.91 16.24 -14.66
N LEU A 694 -6.64 16.03 -14.28
CA LEU A 694 -6.19 15.08 -13.26
C LEU A 694 -4.92 15.60 -12.58
N ALA A 695 -4.90 15.60 -11.24
CA ALA A 695 -3.72 15.90 -10.44
C ALA A 695 -3.30 14.67 -9.61
N ILE A 696 -2.00 14.36 -9.59
CA ILE A 696 -1.42 13.24 -8.83
C ILE A 696 -0.36 13.78 -7.88
N VAL A 697 -0.67 13.79 -6.58
CA VAL A 697 0.18 14.36 -5.52
C VAL A 697 1.26 13.37 -5.09
N SER A 698 2.53 13.73 -5.30
CA SER A 698 3.71 12.87 -5.09
C SER A 698 4.78 13.54 -4.20
N VAL A 699 4.32 14.28 -3.18
CA VAL A 699 5.19 15.10 -2.31
C VAL A 699 5.86 14.33 -1.16
N GLY A 700 5.79 12.99 -1.20
CA GLY A 700 6.44 12.06 -0.28
C GLY A 700 5.44 11.27 0.57
N VAL A 701 5.97 10.41 1.44
CA VAL A 701 5.20 9.50 2.30
C VAL A 701 5.65 9.57 3.76
N SER A 702 4.87 8.97 4.66
CA SER A 702 5.13 8.87 6.10
C SER A 702 4.85 7.46 6.65
N PRO A 703 5.50 7.04 7.75
CA PRO A 703 5.16 5.82 8.50
C PRO A 703 3.67 5.70 8.82
N ASN A 704 3.14 4.47 8.75
CA ASN A 704 1.78 4.17 9.20
C ASN A 704 1.78 3.90 10.72
N PRO A 705 0.99 4.64 11.53
CA PRO A 705 1.03 4.53 12.99
C PRO A 705 0.41 3.24 13.55
N ILE A 706 -0.31 2.44 12.74
CA ILE A 706 -1.02 1.25 13.22
C ILE A 706 -0.11 0.30 14.02
N VAL A 707 1.01 -0.16 13.43
CA VAL A 707 1.93 -1.10 14.10
C VAL A 707 2.71 -0.43 15.24
N PRO A 708 3.33 0.76 15.07
CA PRO A 708 4.10 1.36 16.17
C PRO A 708 3.25 1.78 17.37
N SER A 709 2.00 2.22 17.16
CA SER A 709 1.10 2.62 18.25
C SER A 709 0.39 1.45 18.93
N SER A 710 0.47 0.23 18.38
CA SER A 710 -0.06 -0.99 19.01
C SER A 710 0.96 -1.73 19.88
N ILE A 711 2.18 -1.21 20.04
CA ILE A 711 3.28 -1.88 20.77
C ILE A 711 3.67 -1.01 21.99
N PRO A 712 3.23 -1.36 23.22
CA PRO A 712 3.55 -0.59 24.42
C PRO A 712 5.06 -0.50 24.69
N GLY A 713 5.57 0.71 24.91
CA GLY A 713 7.00 0.94 25.22
C GLY A 713 7.94 0.99 24.01
N LEU A 714 7.42 0.93 22.78
CA LEU A 714 8.22 1.13 21.59
C LEU A 714 8.65 2.61 21.45
N GLU A 715 9.95 2.87 21.37
CA GLU A 715 10.47 4.23 21.19
C GLU A 715 10.33 4.70 19.74
N MET A 716 9.82 5.93 19.58
CA MET A 716 9.56 6.55 18.28
C MET A 716 10.68 7.52 17.88
N GLY A 717 11.14 7.36 16.65
CA GLY A 717 12.08 8.25 15.98
C GLY A 717 11.44 9.50 15.40
N ARG A 718 12.16 10.14 14.46
CA ARG A 718 11.73 11.40 13.84
C ARG A 718 10.57 11.14 12.87
N LYS A 719 9.53 11.99 12.92
CA LYS A 719 8.37 11.92 12.01
C LYS A 719 7.62 10.58 12.04
N GLY A 720 7.57 9.91 13.20
CA GLY A 720 6.83 8.67 13.38
C GLY A 720 7.54 7.41 12.88
N THR A 721 8.84 7.47 12.56
CA THR A 721 9.62 6.23 12.35
C THR A 721 9.82 5.49 13.67
N ILE A 722 10.18 4.20 13.62
CA ILE A 722 10.63 3.46 14.81
C ILE A 722 12.07 3.86 15.14
N ALA A 723 12.40 4.07 16.42
CA ALA A 723 13.78 4.25 16.86
C ALA A 723 14.48 2.89 16.99
N VAL A 724 15.68 2.77 16.42
CA VAL A 724 16.51 1.57 16.50
C VAL A 724 17.96 1.91 16.79
N ASN A 725 18.69 0.97 17.41
CA ASN A 725 20.13 1.02 17.53
C ASN A 725 20.82 0.69 16.19
N GLU A 726 22.16 0.71 16.17
CA GLU A 726 22.92 0.44 14.94
C GLU A 726 22.64 -0.94 14.33
N ASN A 727 22.21 -1.92 15.12
CA ASN A 727 21.91 -3.29 14.72
C ASN A 727 20.43 -3.52 14.38
N MET A 728 19.67 -2.44 14.18
CA MET A 728 18.25 -2.46 13.82
C MET A 728 17.31 -3.01 14.91
N GLN A 729 17.80 -3.16 16.14
CA GLN A 729 17.00 -3.52 17.31
C GLN A 729 16.31 -2.28 17.89
N SER A 730 15.04 -2.40 18.29
CA SER A 730 14.26 -1.31 18.91
C SER A 730 14.57 -1.15 20.41
N SER A 731 13.78 -0.33 21.11
CA SER A 731 13.78 -0.26 22.58
C SER A 731 13.34 -1.56 23.26
N ILE A 732 12.66 -2.46 22.54
CA ILE A 732 12.15 -3.73 23.05
C ILE A 732 13.07 -4.86 22.55
N PRO A 733 13.75 -5.64 23.42
CA PRO A 733 14.81 -6.56 23.00
C PRO A 733 14.40 -7.70 22.05
N THR A 734 13.12 -8.07 22.00
CA THR A 734 12.56 -9.08 21.07
C THR A 734 12.18 -8.48 19.70
N ILE A 735 12.14 -7.15 19.57
CA ILE A 735 11.62 -6.45 18.39
C ILE A 735 12.72 -5.69 17.67
N TYR A 736 12.87 -5.99 16.39
CA TYR A 736 13.75 -5.31 15.43
C TYR A 736 12.89 -4.57 14.39
N ALA A 737 13.43 -3.56 13.70
CA ALA A 737 12.72 -2.84 12.63
C ALA A 737 13.68 -2.36 11.54
N GLY A 738 13.24 -2.30 10.28
CA GLY A 738 14.12 -1.92 9.17
C GLY A 738 13.42 -1.45 7.90
N GLY A 739 14.16 -0.73 7.04
CA GLY A 739 13.64 -0.10 5.85
C GLY A 739 12.83 1.17 6.16
N ASP A 740 11.81 1.43 5.34
CA ASP A 740 11.17 2.75 5.30
C ASP A 740 10.41 3.12 6.59
N ILE A 741 10.05 2.15 7.43
CA ILE A 741 9.50 2.36 8.78
C ILE A 741 10.53 2.93 9.77
N VAL A 742 11.83 2.74 9.51
CA VAL A 742 12.94 3.38 10.25
C VAL A 742 13.45 4.63 9.52
N ARG A 743 13.50 4.60 8.18
CA ARG A 743 14.17 5.61 7.35
C ARG A 743 13.28 6.78 6.89
N GLY A 744 11.97 6.58 6.77
CA GLY A 744 11.02 7.60 6.28
C GLY A 744 11.10 7.85 4.77
N GLY A 745 10.96 6.80 3.96
CA GLY A 745 11.03 6.86 2.49
C GLY A 745 12.46 6.71 1.96
N ALA A 746 12.82 5.52 1.45
CA ALA A 746 14.18 5.20 1.01
C ALA A 746 14.22 4.46 -0.36
N THR A 747 15.07 3.44 -0.48
CA THR A 747 15.23 2.63 -1.70
C THR A 747 15.20 1.14 -1.34
N VAL A 748 14.66 0.32 -2.24
CA VAL A 748 14.49 -1.14 -2.10
C VAL A 748 15.70 -1.82 -1.45
N ILE A 749 16.89 -1.57 -1.98
CA ILE A 749 18.14 -2.19 -1.52
C ILE A 749 18.63 -1.69 -0.15
N LEU A 750 18.32 -0.45 0.25
CA LEU A 750 18.58 0.02 1.62
C LEU A 750 17.65 -0.67 2.63
N ALA A 751 16.38 -0.86 2.26
CA ALA A 751 15.43 -1.60 3.07
C ALA A 751 15.83 -3.08 3.22
N MET A 752 16.29 -3.72 2.14
CA MET A 752 16.89 -5.06 2.22
C MET A 752 18.13 -5.09 3.14
N GLY A 753 19.04 -4.12 3.01
CA GLY A 753 20.24 -4.02 3.86
C GLY A 753 19.91 -3.95 5.36
N ASP A 754 18.88 -3.19 5.74
CA ASP A 754 18.39 -3.17 7.13
C ASP A 754 17.84 -4.53 7.56
N GLY A 755 17.05 -5.18 6.71
CA GLY A 755 16.52 -6.53 6.96
C GLY A 755 17.62 -7.57 7.16
N ARG A 756 18.68 -7.54 6.33
CA ARG A 756 19.85 -8.42 6.51
C ARG A 756 20.59 -8.14 7.82
N LYS A 757 20.76 -6.86 8.19
CA LYS A 757 21.45 -6.51 9.45
C LYS A 757 20.63 -6.93 10.69
N ALA A 758 19.32 -6.73 10.65
CA ALA A 758 18.41 -7.21 11.69
C ALA A 758 18.42 -8.74 11.82
N ALA A 759 18.39 -9.48 10.70
CA ALA A 759 18.44 -10.94 10.71
C ALA A 759 19.74 -11.48 11.32
N ALA A 760 20.88 -10.93 10.93
CA ALA A 760 22.18 -11.30 11.50
C ALA A 760 22.26 -11.04 13.02
N SER A 761 21.79 -9.87 13.48
CA SER A 761 21.80 -9.52 14.91
C SER A 761 20.82 -10.37 15.73
N MET A 762 19.60 -10.61 15.22
CA MET A 762 18.63 -11.45 15.89
C MET A 762 19.09 -12.92 15.95
N HIS A 763 19.75 -13.43 14.90
CA HIS A 763 20.38 -14.75 14.94
C HIS A 763 21.50 -14.84 15.98
N GLU A 764 22.35 -13.81 16.11
CA GLU A 764 23.41 -13.77 17.13
C GLU A 764 22.82 -13.67 18.56
N GLN A 765 21.67 -13.03 18.74
CA GLN A 765 20.95 -12.94 20.01
C GLN A 765 20.27 -14.26 20.39
N LEU A 766 19.66 -14.96 19.42
CA LEU A 766 18.91 -16.21 19.63
C LEU A 766 19.78 -17.47 19.58
N SER A 767 21.09 -17.35 19.37
CA SER A 767 22.06 -18.46 19.37
C SER A 767 22.95 -18.47 20.61
N LYS A 768 22.51 -17.81 21.69
CA LYS A 768 23.20 -17.67 22.98
C LYS A 768 22.32 -18.19 24.11
#